data_AF-A0A7R9PVD6-F1
#
_entry.id   AF-A0A7R9PVD6-F1
#
_cell.length_a   1.000
_cell.length_b   1.000
_cell.length_c   1.000
_cell.angle_alpha   90.00
_cell.angle_beta   90.00
_cell.angle_gamma   90.00
#
_symmetry.space_group_name_H-M   'P 1'
#
loop_
_entity.id
_entity.type
_entity.pdbx_description
1 polymer ?
#
loop_
_entity_poly.entity_id
_entity_poly.type
_entity_poly.pdbx_seq_one_letter_code
_entity_poly.pdbx_strand_id
1 'polypeptide(L)'
;MFQAALIKLWEEYLECRPEIEMPAQVMQCMELVIDPTNPARMIEMKRVHGENDCGMCAWRMTLFTPEYPDGRDIVVIGNDITHLLGVFGPKEDMVFQKASERARAMGVPRIYLSANSGARIGLAEEVKGHFQVAWFDETNPDKGFKYLYLTPEQYKRVSESVKVELIVEDGETRYKITDIIGQGEGLGVENLKYAGMIAGESSQAYNEIVTITMVTCRAIGIGSYLARLSQRVIQIDNSHIILTGAGALNKLLGREVYTSNNQLGGIQIMYANGVSHCTAQDDLEGVSTVLKWLSYIPCRRFSPLPMIESLDPIDREVVFTPTSSPYDPRWLLQGRENPQGVWEDGFFDRGSWQEILSGWALTVVAGRARLGGIPVGVIAVETRTIELIIPADPANLDSETKVVSQAGQVWFPDSAYKTAQAIEDFAREDLPLIIFANWRGFSGGMKDMYDQVVKFGAYIVDALHEYKQPIVVYIPPFAELRGGAWAVLDATINPRHMKMFADPDGRGGVLEPEGTVEIRFRAKDLVKTMHRCDNGCKDLLKQINESNSADEKKRLERELADRESSLMGMYHQVALSFADLHDTPNRMYEKGCITDVVLWHKSRLYFYWHLRRALNENRGCITDVVLWHKSRLYFYWHLRRALNENRVIDEIQAIVQNKNELEAKSMIRRWFIEHCGQHNQHLWDDNRAVAEWLSTQLETTSSTVIENIRCIQRDALTQQIQGFYTDFPSATFDSLVQLIHSGMTHSNRMYEKGCITDVVLWHKSRLYFYWHLRRALNENRVIDEIQAIVQNKNELEAKSMIRRWFIEHCGQHNQHLWDDNRAVAEWLSTQLETTSSTVIENIRCIQRDALTQQIQGFYTDFPSATFDSLVQLIHSGMTRQQRTDLLATLVSLDAQTPKSPQMTASSADSSESVDIKSEETVLKEEEI
;
A
#
# COMPACT_ATOMS: atom_id res chain seq x y z
N MET A 1 -11.31 27.93 14.64
CA MET A 1 -11.95 26.78 13.96
C MET A 1 -11.27 25.46 14.31
N PHE A 2 -9.99 25.22 13.94
CA PHE A 2 -9.26 23.97 14.28
C PHE A 2 -9.34 23.59 15.76
N GLN A 3 -9.09 24.52 16.68
CA GLN A 3 -9.22 24.26 18.12
C GLN A 3 -10.63 23.80 18.53
N ALA A 4 -11.68 24.42 18.01
CA ALA A 4 -13.07 24.07 18.34
C ALA A 4 -13.44 22.69 17.77
N ALA A 5 -13.03 22.40 16.54
CA ALA A 5 -13.23 21.09 15.92
C ALA A 5 -12.45 19.98 16.64
N LEU A 6 -11.25 20.27 17.15
CA LEU A 6 -10.47 19.34 17.98
C LEU A 6 -11.14 19.07 19.33
N ILE A 7 -11.68 20.09 20.00
CA ILE A 7 -12.42 19.90 21.25
C ILE A 7 -13.60 18.96 21.01
N LYS A 8 -14.39 19.22 19.96
CA LYS A 8 -15.50 18.34 19.58
C LYS A 8 -15.05 16.90 19.27
N LEU A 9 -13.93 16.74 18.55
CA LEU A 9 -13.36 15.42 18.26
C LEU A 9 -12.96 14.68 19.54
N TRP A 10 -12.38 15.37 20.52
CA TRP A 10 -12.07 14.80 21.83
C TRP A 10 -13.33 14.46 22.62
N GLU A 11 -14.33 15.33 22.64
CA GLU A 11 -15.62 15.06 23.30
C GLU A 11 -16.25 13.77 22.76
N GLU A 12 -16.36 13.62 21.43
CA GLU A 12 -16.86 12.42 20.76
C GLU A 12 -15.99 11.17 21.10
N TYR A 13 -14.67 11.33 21.16
CA TYR A 13 -13.76 10.23 21.49
C TYR A 13 -13.88 9.76 22.95
N LEU A 14 -14.12 10.70 23.88
CA LEU A 14 -14.24 10.46 25.31
C LEU A 14 -15.60 9.89 25.73
N GLU A 15 -16.67 10.14 24.97
CA GLU A 15 -18.00 9.56 25.23
C GLU A 15 -17.94 8.03 25.39
N CYS A 16 -17.06 7.37 24.65
CA CYS A 16 -16.89 5.93 24.69
C CYS A 16 -15.63 5.45 25.45
N ARG A 17 -14.80 6.38 25.97
CA ARG A 17 -13.55 6.10 26.70
C ARG A 17 -13.37 7.07 27.89
N PRO A 18 -14.21 6.94 28.94
CA PRO A 18 -14.19 7.86 30.07
C PRO A 18 -12.90 7.80 30.91
N GLU A 19 -12.06 6.77 30.72
CA GLU A 19 -10.78 6.59 31.39
C GLU A 19 -9.63 7.46 30.84
N ILE A 20 -9.83 8.07 29.66
CA ILE A 20 -8.84 8.93 29.01
C ILE A 20 -9.17 10.39 29.35
N GLU A 21 -8.15 11.22 29.58
CA GLU A 21 -8.33 12.65 29.80
C GLU A 21 -7.95 13.46 28.54
N MET A 22 -8.75 14.48 28.23
CA MET A 22 -8.42 15.43 27.17
C MET A 22 -7.18 16.26 27.58
N PRO A 23 -6.22 16.48 26.67
CA PRO A 23 -5.09 17.38 26.93
C PRO A 23 -5.54 18.79 27.31
N ALA A 24 -4.89 19.38 28.32
CA ALA A 24 -5.18 20.76 28.75
C ALA A 24 -5.00 21.80 27.63
N GLN A 25 -4.09 21.51 26.69
CA GLN A 25 -3.91 22.28 25.46
C GLN A 25 -4.08 21.35 24.25
N VAL A 26 -5.16 21.54 23.50
CA VAL A 26 -5.46 20.70 22.31
C VAL A 26 -4.72 21.14 21.04
N MET A 27 -4.14 22.34 21.02
CA MET A 27 -3.44 22.87 19.85
C MET A 27 -2.36 23.90 20.23
N GLN A 28 -1.24 23.87 19.51
CA GLN A 28 -0.25 24.94 19.43
C GLN A 28 -0.16 25.45 18.00
N CYS A 29 0.04 26.75 17.82
CA CYS A 29 0.10 27.39 16.52
C CYS A 29 1.22 28.43 16.50
N MET A 30 2.04 28.39 15.44
CA MET A 30 3.10 29.33 15.15
C MET A 30 2.91 29.86 13.73
N GLU A 31 2.93 31.17 13.55
CA GLU A 31 2.85 31.75 12.21
C GLU A 31 4.19 31.57 11.48
N LEU A 32 4.10 31.26 10.20
CA LEU A 32 5.24 31.12 9.30
C LEU A 32 5.34 32.37 8.44
N VAL A 33 6.43 33.11 8.60
CA VAL A 33 6.66 34.39 7.93
C VAL A 33 7.97 34.32 7.13
N ILE A 34 8.02 34.97 5.97
CA ILE A 34 9.28 35.13 5.23
C ILE A 34 10.23 36.00 6.05
N ASP A 35 11.48 35.57 6.19
CA ASP A 35 12.50 36.33 6.91
C ASP A 35 12.77 37.66 6.17
N PRO A 36 12.53 38.83 6.80
CA PRO A 36 12.75 40.13 6.18
C PRO A 36 14.21 40.36 5.77
N THR A 37 15.15 39.67 6.41
CA THR A 37 16.59 39.77 6.14
C THR A 37 17.07 38.78 5.07
N ASN A 38 16.31 37.70 4.86
CA ASN A 38 16.62 36.69 3.85
C ASN A 38 15.33 36.11 3.25
N PRO A 39 14.86 36.65 2.11
CA PRO A 39 13.64 36.21 1.45
C PRO A 39 13.61 34.72 1.05
N ALA A 40 14.77 34.04 1.02
CA ALA A 40 14.85 32.61 0.74
C ALA A 40 14.46 31.74 1.94
N ARG A 41 14.35 32.32 3.15
CA ARG A 41 14.09 31.61 4.40
C ARG A 41 12.73 31.97 4.97
N MET A 42 12.08 30.97 5.57
CA MET A 42 10.85 31.13 6.36
C MET A 42 11.16 30.87 7.84
N ILE A 43 10.59 31.68 8.72
CA ILE A 43 10.80 31.64 10.18
C ILE A 43 9.48 31.51 10.92
N GLU A 44 9.53 30.91 12.11
CA GLU A 44 8.38 30.84 13.03
C GLU A 44 8.34 32.10 13.89
N MET A 45 7.21 32.80 13.88
CA MET A 45 7.01 34.01 14.67
C MET A 45 5.69 33.96 15.44
N LYS A 46 5.69 34.56 16.63
CA LYS A 46 4.48 34.94 17.36
C LYS A 46 4.32 36.45 17.21
N ARG A 47 3.40 36.88 16.36
CA ARG A 47 3.02 38.29 16.18
C ARG A 47 1.50 38.45 16.34
N VAL A 48 1.01 39.69 16.29
CA VAL A 48 -0.43 39.95 16.46
C VAL A 48 -1.17 39.55 15.19
N HIS A 49 -2.36 38.98 15.34
CA HIS A 49 -3.20 38.59 14.20
C HIS A 49 -3.51 39.81 13.30
N GLY A 50 -3.42 39.62 11.98
CA GLY A 50 -3.70 40.68 10.99
C GLY A 50 -2.51 41.58 10.65
N GLU A 51 -1.31 41.29 11.18
CA GLU A 51 -0.07 41.98 10.80
C GLU A 51 0.59 41.37 9.54
N ASN A 52 -0.16 40.63 8.72
CA ASN A 52 0.33 40.08 7.46
C ASN A 52 0.58 41.20 6.43
N ASP A 53 1.71 41.10 5.76
CA ASP A 53 2.24 42.05 4.78
C ASP A 53 1.83 41.72 3.33
N CYS A 54 1.15 40.59 3.13
CA CYS A 54 0.59 40.16 1.86
C CYS A 54 -0.73 39.38 2.08
N GLY A 55 -1.44 39.08 0.99
CA GLY A 55 -2.72 38.36 1.03
C GLY A 55 -2.64 36.84 1.26
N MET A 56 -1.55 36.35 1.85
CA MET A 56 -1.33 34.93 2.15
C MET A 56 -0.74 34.77 3.55
N CYS A 57 -1.30 33.85 4.32
CA CYS A 57 -0.83 33.50 5.65
C CYS A 57 -0.51 32.01 5.73
N ALA A 58 0.47 31.65 6.54
CA ALA A 58 0.85 30.27 6.78
C ALA A 58 1.13 30.01 8.26
N TRP A 59 0.86 28.80 8.72
CA TRP A 59 1.07 28.39 10.10
C TRP A 59 1.62 26.98 10.19
N ARG A 60 2.54 26.75 11.12
CA ARG A 60 2.81 25.42 11.66
C ARG A 60 1.90 25.21 12.85
N MET A 61 1.03 24.20 12.76
CA MET A 61 0.14 23.84 13.87
C MET A 61 0.54 22.47 14.40
N THR A 62 0.71 22.37 15.71
CA THR A 62 0.84 21.08 16.42
C THR A 62 -0.50 20.77 17.06
N LEU A 63 -1.16 19.72 16.58
CA LEU A 63 -2.49 19.29 17.01
C LEU A 63 -2.34 18.09 17.94
N PHE A 64 -2.93 18.13 19.13
CA PHE A 64 -2.97 16.99 20.04
C PHE A 64 -4.29 16.25 19.79
N THR A 65 -4.23 15.18 19.00
CA THR A 65 -5.42 14.41 18.58
C THR A 65 -5.49 13.08 19.34
N PRO A 66 -6.65 12.40 19.36
CA PRO A 66 -6.75 11.10 20.02
C PRO A 66 -5.74 10.05 19.53
N GLU A 67 -5.38 10.11 18.25
CA GLU A 67 -4.41 9.19 17.63
C GLU A 67 -2.95 9.56 17.93
N TYR A 68 -2.69 10.85 18.18
CA TYR A 68 -1.38 11.39 18.55
C TYR A 68 -1.51 12.31 19.76
N PRO A 69 -1.70 11.76 20.98
CA PRO A 69 -1.85 12.56 22.18
C PRO A 69 -0.63 13.42 22.51
N ASP A 70 0.55 13.01 22.04
CA ASP A 70 1.82 13.77 22.17
C ASP A 70 1.97 14.89 21.11
N GLY A 71 1.03 14.97 20.16
CA GLY A 71 0.98 15.99 19.13
C GLY A 71 1.40 15.49 17.75
N ARG A 72 0.73 16.01 16.71
CA ARG A 72 1.11 15.88 15.30
C ARG A 72 1.25 17.27 14.67
N ASP A 73 2.27 17.46 13.84
CA ASP A 73 2.46 18.71 13.11
C ASP A 73 1.70 18.70 11.78
N ILE A 74 1.17 19.85 11.39
CA ILE A 74 0.68 20.15 10.04
C ILE A 74 1.13 21.55 9.63
N VAL A 75 1.18 21.81 8.33
CA VAL A 75 1.31 23.17 7.77
C VAL A 75 -0.02 23.59 7.17
N VAL A 76 -0.55 24.73 7.61
CA VAL A 76 -1.78 25.32 7.08
C VAL A 76 -1.41 26.58 6.31
N ILE A 77 -1.90 26.70 5.08
CA ILE A 77 -1.73 27.88 4.22
C ILE A 77 -3.12 28.40 3.88
N GLY A 78 -3.35 29.72 3.92
CA GLY A 78 -4.65 30.30 3.63
C GLY A 78 -4.54 31.67 2.99
N ASN A 79 -5.42 31.93 2.01
CA ASN A 79 -5.58 33.26 1.46
C ASN A 79 -6.25 34.19 2.48
N ASP A 80 -5.77 35.42 2.56
CA ASP A 80 -6.52 36.52 3.18
C ASP A 80 -7.37 37.20 2.09
N ILE A 81 -8.64 36.83 2.03
CA ILE A 81 -9.58 37.40 1.05
C ILE A 81 -9.85 38.89 1.27
N THR A 82 -9.55 39.42 2.46
CA THR A 82 -9.75 40.86 2.75
C THR A 82 -8.63 41.71 2.15
N HIS A 83 -7.46 41.11 1.94
CA HIS A 83 -6.32 41.75 1.30
C HIS A 83 -6.40 41.59 -0.22
N LEU A 84 -6.75 42.68 -0.92
CA LEU A 84 -6.87 42.70 -2.39
C LEU A 84 -7.73 41.56 -2.96
N LEU A 85 -8.82 41.19 -2.28
CA LEU A 85 -9.71 40.08 -2.68
C LEU A 85 -9.03 38.70 -2.73
N GLY A 86 -7.91 38.52 -2.02
CA GLY A 86 -7.16 37.27 -1.97
C GLY A 86 -6.51 36.90 -3.31
N VAL A 87 -6.07 37.90 -4.09
CA VAL A 87 -5.35 37.67 -5.34
C VAL A 87 -3.93 37.16 -5.09
N PHE A 88 -3.44 36.32 -6.00
CA PHE A 88 -2.06 35.84 -6.00
C PHE A 88 -1.14 36.84 -6.72
N GLY A 89 -0.30 37.54 -5.96
CA GLY A 89 0.87 38.26 -6.47
C GLY A 89 2.17 37.57 -6.05
N PRO A 90 3.33 38.14 -6.41
CA PRO A 90 4.62 37.49 -6.20
C PRO A 90 4.93 37.19 -4.73
N LYS A 91 4.47 38.06 -3.81
CA LYS A 91 4.66 37.88 -2.37
C LYS A 91 3.78 36.76 -1.82
N GLU A 92 2.51 36.72 -2.22
CA GLU A 92 1.57 35.67 -1.82
C GLU A 92 2.06 34.29 -2.30
N ASP A 93 2.52 34.22 -3.54
CA ASP A 93 3.06 33.00 -4.15
C ASP A 93 4.34 32.54 -3.43
N MET A 94 5.22 33.47 -3.03
CA MET A 94 6.43 33.14 -2.27
C MET A 94 6.10 32.57 -0.88
N VAL A 95 5.13 33.13 -0.17
CA VAL A 95 4.67 32.59 1.13
C VAL A 95 4.13 31.18 0.94
N PHE A 96 3.27 30.97 -0.06
CA PHE A 96 2.71 29.66 -0.36
C PHE A 96 3.81 28.64 -0.67
N GLN A 97 4.75 28.98 -1.56
CA GLN A 97 5.85 28.11 -1.97
C GLN A 97 6.70 27.71 -0.76
N LYS A 98 7.17 28.68 0.02
CA LYS A 98 8.09 28.42 1.14
C LYS A 98 7.41 27.62 2.25
N ALA A 99 6.12 27.85 2.50
CA ALA A 99 5.35 27.06 3.44
C ALA A 99 5.16 25.61 2.94
N SER A 100 4.91 25.40 1.65
CA SER A 100 4.81 24.06 1.04
C SER A 100 6.15 23.32 1.08
N GLU A 101 7.25 23.98 0.70
CA GLU A 101 8.61 23.45 0.80
C GLU A 101 8.95 23.05 2.25
N ARG A 102 8.53 23.86 3.23
CA ARG A 102 8.70 23.55 4.66
C ARG A 102 7.90 22.33 5.08
N ALA A 103 6.66 22.18 4.61
CA ALA A 103 5.83 21.01 4.88
C ALA A 103 6.48 19.73 4.35
N ARG A 104 7.00 19.76 3.11
CA ARG A 104 7.73 18.64 2.49
C ARG A 104 9.01 18.31 3.24
N ALA A 105 9.82 19.33 3.57
CA ALA A 105 11.06 19.14 4.33
C ALA A 105 10.82 18.49 5.71
N MET A 106 9.66 18.74 6.32
CA MET A 106 9.24 18.11 7.58
C MET A 106 8.52 16.76 7.38
N GLY A 107 8.12 16.43 6.15
CA GLY A 107 7.32 15.27 5.81
C GLY A 107 5.89 15.31 6.39
N VAL A 108 5.37 16.48 6.75
CA VAL A 108 4.06 16.66 7.41
C VAL A 108 2.95 17.01 6.41
N PRO A 109 1.67 16.73 6.72
CA PRO A 109 0.57 17.13 5.86
C PRO A 109 0.47 18.65 5.64
N ARG A 110 0.13 19.05 4.42
CA ARG A 110 -0.16 20.43 4.02
C ARG A 110 -1.64 20.63 3.78
N ILE A 111 -2.25 21.55 4.52
CA ILE A 111 -3.65 21.95 4.38
C ILE A 111 -3.72 23.33 3.72
N TYR A 112 -4.46 23.46 2.63
CA TYR A 112 -4.67 24.74 1.95
C TYR A 112 -6.13 25.20 2.08
N LEU A 113 -6.35 26.40 2.63
CA LEU A 113 -7.65 27.04 2.76
C LEU A 113 -7.82 28.04 1.60
N SER A 114 -8.59 27.64 0.59
CA SER A 114 -8.75 28.38 -0.66
C SER A 114 -9.90 29.37 -0.58
N ALA A 115 -9.55 30.67 -0.62
CA ALA A 115 -10.49 31.79 -0.70
C ALA A 115 -9.87 32.93 -1.53
N ASN A 116 -9.88 32.80 -2.86
CA ASN A 116 -9.06 33.65 -3.74
C ASN A 116 -9.81 34.17 -4.97
N SER A 117 -9.19 35.13 -5.66
CA SER A 117 -9.70 35.70 -6.92
C SER A 117 -8.75 35.47 -8.10
N GLY A 118 -7.87 34.46 -8.00
CA GLY A 118 -6.88 34.13 -9.01
C GLY A 118 -5.65 35.03 -9.01
N ALA A 119 -4.87 35.01 -10.09
CA ALA A 119 -3.69 35.85 -10.22
C ALA A 119 -4.06 37.34 -10.21
N ARG A 120 -3.22 38.16 -9.58
CA ARG A 120 -3.39 39.61 -9.56
C ARG A 120 -3.35 40.16 -10.99
N ILE A 121 -4.24 41.11 -11.28
CA ILE A 121 -4.27 41.84 -12.54
C ILE A 121 -4.10 43.31 -12.19
N GLY A 122 -3.11 43.96 -12.81
CA GLY A 122 -2.81 45.37 -12.60
C GLY A 122 -2.52 46.10 -13.90
N LEU A 123 -2.63 47.42 -13.85
CA LEU A 123 -2.17 48.34 -14.89
C LEU A 123 -1.22 49.34 -14.24
N ALA A 124 -0.29 49.89 -15.02
CA ALA A 124 0.60 50.96 -14.55
C ALA A 124 -0.20 52.26 -14.36
N GLU A 125 -0.78 52.46 -13.17
CA GLU A 125 -1.63 53.61 -12.84
C GLU A 125 -0.86 54.94 -12.99
N GLU A 126 0.45 54.94 -12.76
CA GLU A 126 1.31 56.11 -12.97
C GLU A 126 1.41 56.52 -14.44
N VAL A 127 1.33 55.57 -15.38
CA VAL A 127 1.32 55.85 -16.83
C VAL A 127 -0.09 56.20 -17.30
N LYS A 128 -1.09 55.49 -16.78
CA LYS A 128 -2.51 55.67 -17.10
C LYS A 128 -3.00 57.10 -16.84
N GLY A 129 -2.47 57.77 -15.83
CA GLY A 129 -2.79 59.17 -15.53
C GLY A 129 -2.10 60.22 -16.42
N HIS A 130 -1.15 59.82 -17.28
CA HIS A 130 -0.28 60.76 -18.00
C HIS A 130 -0.29 60.61 -19.53
N PHE A 131 -0.59 59.44 -20.09
CA PHE A 131 -0.52 59.24 -21.54
C PHE A 131 -1.46 60.18 -22.31
N GLN A 132 -1.05 60.53 -23.51
CA GLN A 132 -1.80 61.31 -24.50
C GLN A 132 -2.15 60.42 -25.70
N VAL A 133 -3.20 60.79 -26.43
CA VAL A 133 -3.67 60.07 -27.61
C VAL A 133 -3.38 60.91 -28.85
N ALA A 134 -2.68 60.35 -29.84
CA ALA A 134 -2.51 60.98 -31.14
C ALA A 134 -3.66 60.56 -32.05
N TRP A 135 -4.64 61.45 -32.27
CA TRP A 135 -5.82 61.16 -33.10
C TRP A 135 -5.50 61.19 -34.60
N PHE A 136 -6.28 60.51 -35.42
CA PHE A 136 -6.25 60.75 -36.87
C PHE A 136 -6.80 62.15 -37.23
N ASP A 137 -7.78 62.61 -36.47
CA ASP A 137 -8.44 63.91 -36.59
C ASP A 137 -8.86 64.36 -35.18
N GLU A 138 -8.22 65.41 -34.64
CA GLU A 138 -8.52 65.90 -33.29
C GLU A 138 -9.94 66.44 -33.14
N THR A 139 -10.57 66.84 -34.24
CA THR A 139 -11.95 67.34 -34.22
C THR A 139 -12.99 66.21 -34.29
N ASN A 140 -12.57 64.99 -34.66
CA ASN A 140 -13.45 63.83 -34.80
C ASN A 140 -12.78 62.53 -34.32
N PRO A 141 -12.75 62.27 -33.00
CA PRO A 141 -12.12 61.08 -32.40
C PRO A 141 -12.69 59.73 -32.85
N ASP A 142 -13.93 59.69 -33.37
CA ASP A 142 -14.57 58.45 -33.84
C ASP A 142 -13.86 57.84 -35.06
N LYS A 143 -13.02 58.63 -35.75
CA LYS A 143 -12.13 58.12 -36.82
C LYS A 143 -10.98 57.25 -36.30
N GLY A 144 -10.78 57.20 -34.97
CA GLY A 144 -9.73 56.43 -34.31
C GLY A 144 -8.45 57.21 -34.03
N PHE A 145 -7.45 56.49 -33.51
CA PHE A 145 -6.16 57.05 -33.10
C PHE A 145 -4.99 56.33 -33.77
N LYS A 146 -3.86 57.04 -33.88
CA LYS A 146 -2.60 56.56 -34.46
C LYS A 146 -1.78 55.79 -33.42
N TYR A 147 -1.54 56.39 -32.26
CA TYR A 147 -0.71 55.83 -31.18
C TYR A 147 -0.93 56.57 -29.85
N LEU A 148 -0.37 56.03 -28.77
CA LEU A 148 -0.29 56.68 -27.46
C LEU A 148 1.10 57.27 -27.25
N TYR A 149 1.21 58.44 -26.62
CA TYR A 149 2.48 59.11 -26.40
C TYR A 149 2.54 59.89 -25.08
N LEU A 150 3.74 60.34 -24.72
CA LEU A 150 3.99 61.25 -23.60
C LEU A 150 4.66 62.52 -24.11
N THR A 151 4.33 63.66 -23.51
CA THR A 151 5.11 64.90 -23.73
C THR A 151 6.48 64.80 -23.06
N PRO A 152 7.47 65.63 -23.43
CA PRO A 152 8.79 65.61 -22.80
C PRO A 152 8.74 65.82 -21.28
N GLU A 153 7.78 66.60 -20.78
CA GLU A 153 7.58 66.82 -19.34
C GLU A 153 6.97 65.60 -18.64
N GLN A 154 5.99 64.95 -19.27
CA GLN A 154 5.36 63.73 -18.73
C GLN A 154 6.33 62.55 -18.74
N TYR A 155 7.09 62.37 -19.84
CA TYR A 155 8.07 61.31 -19.95
C TYR A 155 9.12 61.39 -18.84
N LYS A 156 9.61 62.58 -18.48
CA LYS A 156 10.54 62.75 -17.35
C LYS A 156 9.99 62.21 -16.02
N ARG A 157 8.66 62.20 -15.82
CA ARG A 157 8.04 61.71 -14.58
C ARG A 157 7.90 60.19 -14.53
N VAL A 158 7.77 59.53 -15.68
CA VAL A 158 7.49 58.08 -15.77
C VAL A 158 8.51 57.31 -16.62
N SER A 159 9.68 57.90 -16.87
CA SER A 159 10.68 57.34 -17.81
C SER A 159 11.15 55.93 -17.47
N GLU A 160 11.10 55.54 -16.20
CA GLU A 160 11.44 54.19 -15.74
C GLU A 160 10.31 53.17 -15.98
N SER A 161 9.06 53.63 -16.14
CA SER A 161 7.88 52.78 -16.31
C SER A 161 7.57 52.42 -17.76
N VAL A 162 8.23 53.04 -18.75
CA VAL A 162 7.86 52.89 -20.16
C VAL A 162 9.08 52.74 -21.07
N LYS A 163 8.91 52.03 -22.17
CA LYS A 163 9.79 52.11 -23.34
C LYS A 163 9.10 52.95 -24.40
N VAL A 164 9.89 53.84 -25.02
CA VAL A 164 9.37 54.87 -25.90
C VAL A 164 10.26 55.05 -27.13
N GLU A 165 9.64 55.50 -28.21
CA GLU A 165 10.27 55.93 -29.45
C GLU A 165 10.12 57.45 -29.56
N LEU A 166 11.25 58.17 -29.69
CA LEU A 166 11.22 59.63 -29.86
C LEU A 166 10.84 59.97 -31.30
N ILE A 167 9.74 60.71 -31.48
CA ILE A 167 9.26 61.14 -32.78
C ILE A 167 8.95 62.64 -32.78
N VAL A 168 8.96 63.25 -33.97
CA VAL A 168 8.51 64.62 -34.18
C VAL A 168 7.35 64.59 -35.16
N GLU A 169 6.17 64.98 -34.70
CA GLU A 169 4.94 65.05 -35.51
C GLU A 169 4.22 66.36 -35.22
N ASP A 170 3.72 67.02 -36.27
CA ASP A 170 3.06 68.35 -36.18
C ASP A 170 3.90 69.44 -35.51
N GLY A 171 5.24 69.33 -35.58
CA GLY A 171 6.17 70.25 -34.93
C GLY A 171 6.38 70.01 -33.43
N GLU A 172 5.70 69.02 -32.85
CA GLU A 172 5.83 68.63 -31.45
C GLU A 172 6.76 67.44 -31.28
N THR A 173 7.60 67.49 -30.25
CA THR A 173 8.42 66.33 -29.84
C THR A 173 7.58 65.42 -28.96
N ARG A 174 7.36 64.18 -29.40
CA ARG A 174 6.51 63.19 -28.72
C ARG A 174 7.31 61.93 -28.40
N TYR A 175 7.12 61.39 -27.20
CA TYR A 175 7.65 60.08 -26.80
C TYR A 175 6.55 59.04 -27.00
N LYS A 176 6.49 58.44 -28.18
CA LYS A 176 5.52 57.41 -28.52
C LYS A 176 5.76 56.18 -27.65
N ILE A 177 4.73 55.73 -26.94
CA ILE A 177 4.84 54.57 -26.06
C ILE A 177 4.89 53.31 -26.92
N THR A 178 5.95 52.52 -26.78
CA THR A 178 6.06 51.19 -27.39
C THR A 178 5.66 50.11 -26.39
N ASP A 179 6.12 50.25 -25.14
CA ASP A 179 5.90 49.27 -24.08
C ASP A 179 5.66 49.96 -22.74
N ILE A 180 4.79 49.38 -21.92
CA ILE A 180 4.56 49.81 -20.53
C ILE A 180 5.09 48.70 -19.62
N ILE A 181 6.08 49.05 -18.81
CA ILE A 181 6.72 48.15 -17.83
C ILE A 181 6.05 48.31 -16.46
N GLY A 182 5.83 49.56 -16.03
CA GLY A 182 5.34 49.90 -14.69
C GLY A 182 6.43 49.90 -13.62
N GLN A 183 6.30 50.74 -12.59
CA GLN A 183 7.24 50.74 -11.45
C GLN A 183 6.94 49.65 -10.42
N GLY A 184 5.67 49.27 -10.29
CA GLY A 184 5.22 48.28 -9.31
C GLY A 184 5.35 46.85 -9.84
N GLU A 185 5.68 45.90 -8.96
CA GLU A 185 5.62 44.47 -9.28
C GLU A 185 4.20 43.92 -9.18
N GLY A 186 3.92 42.88 -9.97
CA GLY A 186 2.71 42.08 -9.87
C GLY A 186 1.55 42.65 -10.68
N LEU A 187 1.85 43.25 -11.84
CA LEU A 187 0.88 43.80 -12.77
C LEU A 187 0.41 42.75 -13.79
N GLY A 188 1.31 41.87 -14.26
CA GLY A 188 1.02 41.00 -15.40
C GLY A 188 1.74 39.64 -15.37
N VAL A 189 2.62 39.42 -16.34
CA VAL A 189 3.20 38.09 -16.67
C VAL A 189 4.08 37.51 -15.57
N GLU A 190 4.65 38.36 -14.72
CA GLU A 190 5.37 37.95 -13.52
C GLU A 190 4.45 37.16 -12.56
N ASN A 191 3.17 37.54 -12.41
CA ASN A 191 2.21 36.79 -11.61
C ASN A 191 1.96 35.39 -12.19
N LEU A 192 1.96 35.25 -13.52
CA LEU A 192 1.80 33.95 -14.17
C LEU A 192 3.02 33.05 -13.96
N LYS A 193 4.23 33.62 -13.97
CA LYS A 193 5.46 32.90 -13.65
C LYS A 193 5.41 32.34 -12.23
N TYR A 194 5.03 33.15 -11.24
CA TYR A 194 4.93 32.73 -9.85
C TYR A 194 3.75 31.78 -9.60
N ALA A 195 2.62 31.96 -10.29
CA ALA A 195 1.53 30.99 -10.31
C ALA A 195 2.00 29.61 -10.83
N GLY A 196 2.79 29.57 -11.90
CA GLY A 196 3.38 28.34 -12.42
C GLY A 196 4.35 27.67 -11.42
N MET A 197 5.10 28.47 -10.68
CA MET A 197 6.01 28.01 -9.62
C MET A 197 5.26 27.28 -8.49
N ILE A 198 4.17 27.87 -7.96
CA ILE A 198 3.39 27.22 -6.90
C ILE A 198 2.54 26.04 -7.40
N ALA A 199 2.17 26.02 -8.69
CA ALA A 199 1.58 24.84 -9.32
C ALA A 199 2.57 23.68 -9.37
N GLY A 200 3.81 23.93 -9.80
CA GLY A 200 4.89 22.93 -9.81
C GLY A 200 5.18 22.39 -8.41
N GLU A 201 5.33 23.27 -7.43
CA GLU A 201 5.52 22.89 -6.02
C GLU A 201 4.34 22.08 -5.47
N SER A 202 3.10 22.41 -5.82
CA SER A 202 1.93 21.64 -5.38
C SER A 202 1.84 20.26 -6.02
N SER A 203 2.24 20.13 -7.29
CA SER A 203 2.36 18.84 -7.96
C SER A 203 3.41 17.96 -7.29
N GLN A 204 4.56 18.53 -6.94
CA GLN A 204 5.60 17.83 -6.19
C GLN A 204 5.13 17.44 -4.79
N ALA A 205 4.47 18.35 -4.07
CA ALA A 205 3.96 18.11 -2.72
C ALA A 205 2.98 16.94 -2.65
N TYR A 206 2.08 16.80 -3.62
CA TYR A 206 1.15 15.66 -3.67
C TYR A 206 1.87 14.30 -3.71
N ASN A 207 3.02 14.22 -4.39
CA ASN A 207 3.79 12.97 -4.49
C ASN A 207 4.63 12.67 -3.23
N GLU A 208 4.96 13.68 -2.43
CA GLU A 208 5.88 13.54 -1.28
C GLU A 208 5.16 13.53 0.07
N ILE A 209 4.06 14.28 0.21
CA ILE A 209 3.31 14.47 1.46
C ILE A 209 1.79 14.44 1.22
N VAL A 210 1.03 14.33 2.30
CA VAL A 210 -0.43 14.45 2.22
C VAL A 210 -0.83 15.91 2.00
N THR A 211 -1.58 16.15 0.94
CA THR A 211 -2.14 17.45 0.58
C THR A 211 -3.66 17.41 0.68
N ILE A 212 -4.25 18.39 1.37
CA ILE A 212 -5.70 18.58 1.48
C ILE A 212 -6.03 20.04 1.16
N THR A 213 -7.04 20.29 0.34
CA THR A 213 -7.57 21.64 0.10
C THR A 213 -9.00 21.76 0.59
N MET A 214 -9.32 22.84 1.29
CA MET A 214 -10.68 23.23 1.64
C MET A 214 -11.06 24.49 0.88
N VAL A 215 -12.10 24.42 0.06
CA VAL A 215 -12.62 25.56 -0.72
C VAL A 215 -13.81 26.16 0.01
N THR A 216 -13.62 27.31 0.66
CA THR A 216 -14.63 27.95 1.53
C THR A 216 -15.51 28.96 0.79
N CYS A 217 -14.93 29.81 -0.06
CA CYS A 217 -15.65 30.89 -0.74
C CYS A 217 -15.57 30.72 -2.25
N ARG A 218 -14.37 30.79 -2.81
CA ARG A 218 -14.11 30.61 -4.23
C ARG A 218 -12.66 30.27 -4.49
N ALA A 219 -12.43 29.44 -5.50
CA ALA A 219 -11.14 29.17 -6.09
C ALA A 219 -11.21 29.57 -7.57
N ILE A 220 -10.33 30.48 -8.00
CA ILE A 220 -10.34 31.02 -9.37
C ILE A 220 -8.97 30.86 -10.02
N GLY A 221 -8.95 30.39 -11.27
CA GLY A 221 -7.72 30.30 -12.07
C GLY A 221 -6.67 29.40 -11.40
N ILE A 222 -5.54 29.99 -10.99
CA ILE A 222 -4.49 29.25 -10.28
C ILE A 222 -4.99 28.60 -8.98
N GLY A 223 -5.90 29.24 -8.23
CA GLY A 223 -6.49 28.66 -7.02
C GLY A 223 -7.22 27.34 -7.29
N SER A 224 -7.89 27.23 -8.44
CA SER A 224 -8.56 26.00 -8.89
C SER A 224 -7.57 24.90 -9.23
N TYR A 225 -6.46 25.25 -9.88
CA TYR A 225 -5.38 24.29 -10.13
C TYR A 225 -4.71 23.83 -8.83
N LEU A 226 -4.47 24.71 -7.86
CA LEU A 226 -3.91 24.31 -6.56
C LEU A 226 -4.85 23.35 -5.81
N ALA A 227 -6.16 23.58 -5.88
CA ALA A 227 -7.15 22.65 -5.34
C ALA A 227 -7.05 21.28 -6.03
N ARG A 228 -7.06 21.23 -7.37
CA ARG A 228 -6.98 19.97 -8.12
C ARG A 228 -5.63 19.26 -7.94
N LEU A 229 -4.51 19.98 -7.95
CA LEU A 229 -3.17 19.43 -7.77
C LEU A 229 -2.97 18.86 -6.37
N SER A 230 -3.69 19.38 -5.37
CA SER A 230 -3.73 18.78 -4.03
C SER A 230 -4.53 17.48 -3.97
N GLN A 231 -5.30 17.17 -5.01
CA GLN A 231 -6.26 16.07 -5.17
C GLN A 231 -7.41 16.08 -4.17
N ARG A 232 -7.12 15.97 -2.87
CA ARG A 232 -8.11 15.77 -1.81
C ARG A 232 -8.80 17.10 -1.50
N VAL A 233 -9.99 17.31 -2.06
CA VAL A 233 -10.72 18.57 -1.96
C VAL A 233 -11.99 18.43 -1.13
N ILE A 234 -12.16 19.32 -0.16
CA ILE A 234 -13.40 19.54 0.57
C ILE A 234 -14.00 20.85 0.07
N GLN A 235 -15.22 20.83 -0.45
CA GLN A 235 -15.88 22.02 -0.98
C GLN A 235 -17.07 22.43 -0.12
N ILE A 236 -17.11 23.69 0.30
CA ILE A 236 -18.25 24.23 1.04
C ILE A 236 -19.41 24.49 0.07
N ASP A 237 -20.65 24.20 0.47
CA ASP A 237 -21.84 24.16 -0.42
C ASP A 237 -22.05 25.41 -1.29
N ASN A 238 -21.78 26.60 -0.73
CA ASN A 238 -21.97 27.88 -1.44
C ASN A 238 -20.73 28.37 -2.20
N SER A 239 -19.67 27.56 -2.25
CA SER A 239 -18.40 27.90 -2.90
C SER A 239 -18.30 27.36 -4.33
N HIS A 240 -17.38 27.91 -5.12
CA HIS A 240 -17.13 27.45 -6.49
C HIS A 240 -15.65 27.36 -6.84
N ILE A 241 -15.32 26.36 -7.66
CA ILE A 241 -14.00 26.15 -8.25
C ILE A 241 -14.11 26.43 -9.75
N ILE A 242 -13.56 27.54 -10.24
CA ILE A 242 -13.71 27.94 -11.65
C ILE A 242 -12.40 28.37 -12.27
N LEU A 243 -12.29 28.27 -13.60
CA LEU A 243 -11.18 28.87 -14.34
C LEU A 243 -11.53 30.29 -14.79
N THR A 244 -12.75 30.48 -15.30
CA THR A 244 -13.25 31.75 -15.81
C THR A 244 -14.65 31.99 -15.29
N GLY A 245 -14.94 33.23 -14.87
CA GLY A 245 -16.25 33.60 -14.34
C GLY A 245 -17.36 33.61 -15.39
N ALA A 246 -18.59 33.32 -14.96
CA ALA A 246 -19.79 33.29 -15.81
C ALA A 246 -19.97 34.59 -16.60
N GLY A 247 -19.78 35.75 -15.95
CA GLY A 247 -19.89 37.05 -16.60
C GLY A 247 -18.86 37.27 -17.74
N ALA A 248 -17.65 36.69 -17.61
CA ALA A 248 -16.64 36.77 -18.66
C ALA A 248 -17.00 35.85 -19.85
N LEU A 249 -17.51 34.65 -19.58
CA LEU A 249 -17.99 33.73 -20.61
C LEU A 249 -19.19 34.29 -21.38
N ASN A 250 -20.15 34.92 -20.68
CA ASN A 250 -21.30 35.56 -21.32
C ASN A 250 -20.87 36.71 -22.25
N LYS A 251 -19.88 37.52 -21.84
CA LYS A 251 -19.30 38.56 -22.69
C LYS A 251 -18.62 37.98 -23.93
N LEU A 252 -17.88 36.87 -23.78
CA LEU A 252 -17.24 36.18 -24.90
C LEU A 252 -18.25 35.60 -25.90
N LEU A 253 -19.34 35.02 -25.40
CA LEU A 253 -20.40 34.42 -26.22
C LEU A 253 -21.41 35.46 -26.77
N GLY A 254 -21.33 36.71 -26.32
CA GLY A 254 -22.23 37.80 -26.74
C GLY A 254 -23.67 37.67 -26.23
N ARG A 255 -23.94 36.76 -25.29
CA ARG A 255 -25.27 36.51 -24.72
C ARG A 255 -25.17 35.94 -23.30
N GLU A 256 -26.23 36.10 -22.51
CA GLU A 256 -26.30 35.57 -21.14
C GLU A 256 -26.60 34.08 -21.14
N VAL A 257 -25.55 33.25 -21.20
CA VAL A 257 -25.65 31.78 -21.17
C VAL A 257 -25.69 31.25 -19.75
N TYR A 258 -24.79 31.74 -18.89
CA TYR A 258 -24.60 31.26 -17.53
C TYR A 258 -25.11 32.28 -16.51
N THR A 259 -25.84 31.82 -15.50
CA THR A 259 -26.50 32.68 -14.51
C THR A 259 -25.67 32.88 -13.24
N SER A 260 -24.75 31.97 -12.94
CA SER A 260 -23.94 32.01 -11.71
C SER A 260 -22.61 31.26 -11.90
N ASN A 261 -21.57 31.66 -11.16
CA ASN A 261 -20.34 30.88 -11.08
C ASN A 261 -20.56 29.49 -10.48
N ASN A 262 -21.54 29.33 -9.58
CA ASN A 262 -21.88 28.02 -9.05
C ASN A 262 -22.39 27.09 -10.14
N GLN A 263 -23.03 27.59 -11.20
CA GLN A 263 -23.45 26.78 -12.36
C GLN A 263 -22.26 26.13 -13.08
N LEU A 264 -21.07 26.75 -13.00
CA LEU A 264 -19.84 26.27 -13.64
C LEU A 264 -18.98 25.41 -12.72
N GLY A 265 -18.95 25.73 -11.42
CA GLY A 265 -17.97 25.16 -10.50
C GLY A 265 -18.45 24.92 -9.08
N GLY A 266 -19.76 25.02 -8.83
CA GLY A 266 -20.37 24.66 -7.55
C GLY A 266 -20.31 23.16 -7.28
N ILE A 267 -20.79 22.74 -6.11
CA ILE A 267 -20.78 21.34 -5.68
C ILE A 267 -21.47 20.42 -6.68
N GLN A 268 -22.56 20.86 -7.30
CA GLN A 268 -23.32 20.07 -8.26
C GLN A 268 -22.54 19.76 -9.55
N ILE A 269 -21.42 20.43 -9.77
CA ILE A 269 -20.47 20.11 -10.84
C ILE A 269 -19.27 19.35 -10.28
N MET A 270 -18.59 19.92 -9.28
CA MET A 270 -17.28 19.43 -8.84
C MET A 270 -17.34 18.18 -7.95
N TYR A 271 -18.40 18.03 -7.14
CA TYR A 271 -18.64 16.79 -6.39
C TYR A 271 -19.21 15.69 -7.31
N ALA A 272 -20.01 16.10 -8.31
CA ALA A 272 -20.59 15.20 -9.31
C ALA A 272 -19.58 14.65 -10.34
N ASN A 273 -18.42 15.30 -10.51
CA ASN A 273 -17.36 14.88 -11.43
C ASN A 273 -16.08 14.38 -10.74
N GLY A 274 -16.05 14.36 -9.40
CA GLY A 274 -14.93 13.83 -8.61
C GLY A 274 -13.76 14.79 -8.39
N VAL A 275 -13.87 16.07 -8.74
CA VAL A 275 -12.88 17.09 -8.33
C VAL A 275 -12.96 17.35 -6.82
N SER A 276 -14.18 17.38 -6.27
CA SER A 276 -14.43 17.50 -4.83
C SER A 276 -14.69 16.12 -4.25
N HIS A 277 -13.85 15.70 -3.30
CA HIS A 277 -13.99 14.40 -2.62
C HIS A 277 -15.14 14.39 -1.61
N CYS A 278 -15.43 15.54 -1.01
CA CYS A 278 -16.49 15.69 -0.01
C CYS A 278 -17.04 17.12 -0.04
N THR A 279 -18.28 17.28 0.39
CA THR A 279 -18.92 18.58 0.61
C THR A 279 -19.14 18.83 2.10
N ALA A 280 -19.20 20.10 2.49
CA ALA A 280 -19.54 20.49 3.85
C ALA A 280 -20.42 21.75 3.84
N GLN A 281 -21.29 21.87 4.84
CA GLN A 281 -22.28 22.95 4.91
C GLN A 281 -21.62 24.29 5.27
N ASP A 282 -20.59 24.24 6.12
CA ASP A 282 -19.85 25.41 6.57
C ASP A 282 -18.36 25.11 6.82
N ASP A 283 -17.59 26.17 7.08
CA ASP A 283 -16.15 26.09 7.29
C ASP A 283 -15.76 25.25 8.51
N LEU A 284 -16.60 25.22 9.56
CA LEU A 284 -16.31 24.45 10.77
C LEU A 284 -16.49 22.96 10.52
N GLU A 285 -17.52 22.56 9.79
CA GLU A 285 -17.70 21.19 9.31
C GLU A 285 -16.57 20.82 8.34
N GLY A 286 -16.17 21.72 7.44
CA GLY A 286 -15.02 21.51 6.55
C GLY A 286 -13.74 21.21 7.31
N VAL A 287 -13.39 22.00 8.33
CA VAL A 287 -12.25 21.75 9.21
C VAL A 287 -12.41 20.45 10.01
N SER A 288 -13.62 20.13 10.46
CA SER A 288 -13.91 18.86 11.15
C SER A 288 -13.63 17.67 10.23
N THR A 289 -13.98 17.77 8.94
CA THR A 289 -13.68 16.75 7.93
C THR A 289 -12.17 16.64 7.65
N VAL A 290 -11.43 17.76 7.62
CA VAL A 290 -9.96 17.73 7.55
C VAL A 290 -9.38 16.92 8.71
N LEU A 291 -9.82 17.16 9.95
CA LEU A 291 -9.34 16.42 11.12
C LEU A 291 -9.73 14.94 11.06
N LYS A 292 -10.95 14.61 10.61
CA LYS A 292 -11.38 13.24 10.39
C LYS A 292 -10.50 12.52 9.38
N TRP A 293 -10.16 13.15 8.24
CA TRP A 293 -9.22 12.55 7.27
C TRP A 293 -7.83 12.36 7.86
N LEU A 294 -7.31 13.36 8.59
CA LEU A 294 -6.02 13.25 9.26
C LEU A 294 -5.98 12.11 10.27
N SER A 295 -7.10 11.74 10.92
CA SER A 295 -7.15 10.62 11.87
C SER A 295 -6.68 9.28 11.28
N TYR A 296 -6.86 9.06 9.98
CA TYR A 296 -6.41 7.84 9.30
C TYR A 296 -4.94 7.90 8.87
N ILE A 297 -4.38 9.12 8.77
CA ILE A 297 -3.13 9.40 8.07
C ILE A 297 -1.98 9.53 9.09
N PRO A 298 -0.80 8.94 8.81
CA PRO A 298 0.39 9.11 9.63
C PRO A 298 0.73 10.58 9.95
N CYS A 299 1.32 10.83 11.11
CA CYS A 299 1.76 12.18 11.49
C CYS A 299 2.82 12.75 10.54
N ARG A 300 3.66 11.89 9.95
CA ARG A 300 4.65 12.23 8.92
C ARG A 300 4.75 11.09 7.90
N ARG A 301 5.19 11.42 6.68
CA ARG A 301 5.43 10.42 5.62
C ARG A 301 6.33 9.29 6.14
N PHE A 302 6.00 8.05 5.79
CA PHE A 302 6.70 6.82 6.21
C PHE A 302 6.72 6.56 7.73
N SER A 303 6.00 7.34 8.54
CA SER A 303 5.81 7.03 9.96
C SER A 303 4.76 5.93 10.14
N PRO A 304 4.73 5.27 11.32
CA PRO A 304 3.69 4.32 11.63
C PRO A 304 2.28 4.89 11.49
N LEU A 305 1.37 4.09 10.94
CA LEU A 305 -0.06 4.36 10.89
C LEU A 305 -0.63 4.63 12.28
N PRO A 306 -1.58 5.56 12.41
CA PRO A 306 -2.27 5.87 13.67
C PRO A 306 -3.21 4.74 14.06
N MET A 307 -2.69 3.67 14.64
CA MET A 307 -3.50 2.57 15.18
C MET A 307 -4.05 2.97 16.55
N ILE A 308 -5.37 2.90 16.71
CA ILE A 308 -6.06 3.15 17.99
C ILE A 308 -6.63 1.86 18.55
N GLU A 309 -6.87 1.79 19.86
CA GLU A 309 -7.58 0.66 20.43
C GLU A 309 -9.05 0.71 19.99
N SER A 310 -9.50 -0.29 19.23
CA SER A 310 -10.88 -0.38 18.77
C SER A 310 -11.82 -0.78 19.90
N LEU A 311 -12.94 -0.07 20.02
CA LEU A 311 -14.07 -0.48 20.87
C LEU A 311 -14.88 -1.62 20.25
N ASP A 312 -14.78 -1.75 18.93
CA ASP A 312 -15.36 -2.83 18.17
C ASP A 312 -14.43 -4.07 18.23
N PRO A 313 -14.84 -5.18 18.86
CA PRO A 313 -14.01 -6.37 19.03
C PRO A 313 -13.47 -6.92 17.71
N ILE A 314 -12.22 -7.37 17.72
CA ILE A 314 -11.58 -7.93 16.51
C ILE A 314 -12.08 -9.36 16.20
N ASP A 315 -12.56 -10.07 17.22
CA ASP A 315 -12.97 -11.48 17.19
C ASP A 315 -14.48 -11.67 16.99
N ARG A 316 -15.25 -10.57 16.87
CA ARG A 316 -16.65 -10.67 16.48
C ARG A 316 -16.79 -11.17 15.04
N GLU A 317 -17.91 -11.81 14.78
CA GLU A 317 -18.28 -12.18 13.41
C GLU A 317 -18.81 -10.97 12.62
N VAL A 318 -18.73 -11.07 11.30
CA VAL A 318 -19.41 -10.15 10.39
C VAL A 318 -20.84 -10.64 10.21
N VAL A 319 -21.82 -9.83 10.63
CA VAL A 319 -23.23 -10.25 10.72
C VAL A 319 -23.95 -10.00 9.39
N PHE A 320 -23.82 -8.80 8.84
CA PHE A 320 -24.39 -8.53 7.52
C PHE A 320 -23.68 -9.40 6.48
N THR A 321 -24.44 -10.22 5.75
CA THR A 321 -23.90 -11.10 4.71
C THR A 321 -24.39 -10.64 3.34
N PRO A 322 -23.48 -10.39 2.38
CA PRO A 322 -23.84 -10.13 0.98
C PRO A 322 -24.79 -11.19 0.42
N THR A 323 -25.68 -10.78 -0.48
CA THR A 323 -26.65 -11.68 -1.13
C THR A 323 -26.43 -11.70 -2.64
N SER A 324 -26.97 -12.72 -3.32
CA SER A 324 -27.05 -12.74 -4.79
C SER A 324 -27.92 -11.61 -5.36
N SER A 325 -28.94 -11.17 -4.61
CA SER A 325 -29.74 -9.99 -4.96
C SER A 325 -28.94 -8.69 -4.75
N PRO A 326 -29.15 -7.65 -5.58
CA PRO A 326 -28.49 -6.35 -5.41
C PRO A 326 -28.74 -5.71 -4.04
N TYR A 327 -27.70 -5.11 -3.47
CA TYR A 327 -27.68 -4.46 -2.16
C TYR A 327 -26.74 -3.24 -2.18
N ASP A 328 -26.89 -2.34 -1.20
CA ASP A 328 -25.95 -1.24 -1.03
C ASP A 328 -24.62 -1.76 -0.45
N PRO A 329 -23.49 -1.61 -1.16
CA PRO A 329 -22.22 -2.13 -0.66
C PRO A 329 -21.80 -1.50 0.66
N ARG A 330 -22.29 -0.30 1.01
CA ARG A 330 -21.99 0.33 2.31
C ARG A 330 -22.42 -0.54 3.48
N TRP A 331 -23.47 -1.36 3.34
CA TRP A 331 -23.91 -2.29 4.37
C TRP A 331 -22.86 -3.35 4.69
N LEU A 332 -22.11 -3.83 3.69
CA LEU A 332 -21.01 -4.79 3.92
C LEU A 332 -19.83 -4.14 4.65
N LEU A 333 -19.66 -2.82 4.48
CA LEU A 333 -18.54 -2.06 5.04
C LEU A 333 -18.82 -1.64 6.48
N GLN A 334 -19.90 -0.88 6.70
CA GLN A 334 -20.20 -0.22 7.99
C GLN A 334 -21.34 -0.87 8.78
N GLY A 335 -22.03 -1.86 8.20
CA GLY A 335 -23.24 -2.44 8.77
C GLY A 335 -24.50 -1.67 8.40
N ARG A 336 -25.64 -2.16 8.89
CA ARG A 336 -26.95 -1.52 8.71
C ARG A 336 -27.91 -1.90 9.83
N GLU A 337 -28.99 -1.14 9.96
CA GLU A 337 -30.15 -1.59 10.72
C GLU A 337 -31.03 -2.47 9.82
N ASN A 338 -31.40 -3.65 10.31
CA ASN A 338 -32.27 -4.56 9.57
C ASN A 338 -33.76 -4.14 9.69
N PRO A 339 -34.67 -4.71 8.88
CA PRO A 339 -36.09 -4.36 8.92
C PRO A 339 -36.78 -4.58 10.28
N GLN A 340 -36.17 -5.33 11.20
CA GLN A 340 -36.65 -5.59 12.55
C GLN A 340 -36.08 -4.63 13.61
N GLY A 341 -35.27 -3.65 13.20
CA GLY A 341 -34.64 -2.68 14.09
C GLY A 341 -33.41 -3.20 14.84
N VAL A 342 -32.83 -4.33 14.39
CA VAL A 342 -31.60 -4.89 14.95
C VAL A 342 -30.42 -4.48 14.08
N TRP A 343 -29.36 -4.02 14.72
CA TRP A 343 -28.12 -3.65 14.04
C TRP A 343 -27.36 -4.91 13.58
N GLU A 344 -27.05 -4.96 12.29
CA GLU A 344 -26.20 -5.97 11.65
C GLU A 344 -24.83 -5.36 11.41
N ASP A 345 -23.83 -5.78 12.18
CA ASP A 345 -22.47 -5.28 12.03
C ASP A 345 -21.85 -5.68 10.68
N GLY A 346 -21.23 -4.71 10.02
CA GLY A 346 -20.44 -4.90 8.81
C GLY A 346 -19.02 -5.36 9.10
N PHE A 347 -18.18 -5.33 8.07
CA PHE A 347 -16.79 -5.80 8.12
C PHE A 347 -15.89 -4.90 8.98
N PHE A 348 -16.00 -3.58 8.82
CA PHE A 348 -15.15 -2.60 9.50
C PHE A 348 -15.68 -2.20 10.87
N ASP A 349 -14.86 -1.45 11.61
CA ASP A 349 -15.20 -0.92 12.92
C ASP A 349 -16.39 0.03 12.81
N ARG A 350 -17.37 -0.13 13.70
CA ARG A 350 -18.58 0.70 13.71
C ARG A 350 -18.24 2.20 13.74
N GLY A 351 -18.85 2.97 12.85
CA GLY A 351 -18.66 4.42 12.75
C GLY A 351 -17.32 4.87 12.15
N SER A 352 -16.45 3.93 11.72
CA SER A 352 -15.16 4.27 11.11
C SER A 352 -15.24 4.52 9.60
N TRP A 353 -16.34 4.19 8.94
CA TRP A 353 -16.48 4.38 7.49
C TRP A 353 -16.59 5.86 7.13
N GLN A 354 -15.68 6.32 6.27
CA GLN A 354 -15.72 7.66 5.71
C GLN A 354 -15.57 7.60 4.19
N GLU A 355 -16.70 7.70 3.50
CA GLU A 355 -16.76 7.69 2.04
C GLU A 355 -16.19 8.98 1.43
N ILE A 356 -15.53 8.85 0.29
CA ILE A 356 -15.07 9.95 -0.56
C ILE A 356 -15.58 9.76 -1.99
N LEU A 357 -15.67 10.87 -2.73
CA LEU A 357 -16.09 10.89 -4.14
C LEU A 357 -17.48 10.24 -4.33
N SER A 358 -18.36 10.34 -3.31
CA SER A 358 -19.69 9.72 -3.31
C SER A 358 -20.71 10.40 -4.23
N GLY A 359 -20.36 11.54 -4.83
CA GLY A 359 -21.18 12.21 -5.84
C GLY A 359 -20.88 11.78 -7.28
N TRP A 360 -19.79 11.03 -7.50
CA TRP A 360 -19.28 10.70 -8.84
C TRP A 360 -18.99 9.21 -9.00
N ALA A 361 -19.21 8.68 -10.22
CA ALA A 361 -18.97 7.29 -10.61
C ALA A 361 -19.48 6.29 -9.55
N LEU A 362 -20.78 6.36 -9.30
CA LEU A 362 -21.48 5.70 -8.19
C LEU A 362 -21.46 4.16 -8.27
N THR A 363 -21.06 3.59 -9.40
CA THR A 363 -20.84 2.14 -9.56
C THR A 363 -19.67 1.60 -8.73
N VAL A 364 -18.79 2.49 -8.24
CA VAL A 364 -17.70 2.16 -7.31
C VAL A 364 -17.79 3.04 -6.07
N VAL A 365 -17.61 2.42 -4.90
CA VAL A 365 -17.57 3.09 -3.60
C VAL A 365 -16.12 3.09 -3.10
N ALA A 366 -15.62 4.26 -2.70
CA ALA A 366 -14.26 4.42 -2.20
C ALA A 366 -14.26 5.24 -0.91
N GLY A 367 -13.38 4.89 0.03
CA GLY A 367 -13.39 5.52 1.34
C GLY A 367 -12.25 5.05 2.23
N ARG A 368 -12.26 5.56 3.47
CA ARG A 368 -11.37 5.11 4.54
C ARG A 368 -12.19 4.41 5.61
N ALA A 369 -11.59 3.43 6.27
CA ALA A 369 -12.19 2.73 7.39
C ALA A 369 -11.13 2.31 8.41
N ARG A 370 -11.56 1.72 9.53
CA ARG A 370 -10.66 1.01 10.45
C ARG A 370 -11.05 -0.46 10.57
N LEU A 371 -10.05 -1.33 10.61
CA LEU A 371 -10.20 -2.75 10.91
C LEU A 371 -9.46 -3.06 12.21
N GLY A 372 -10.19 -3.21 13.31
CA GLY A 372 -9.60 -3.41 14.64
C GLY A 372 -8.66 -2.27 15.04
N GLY A 373 -9.00 -1.04 14.65
CA GLY A 373 -8.21 0.15 14.88
C GLY A 373 -7.16 0.47 13.82
N ILE A 374 -6.87 -0.45 12.88
CA ILE A 374 -5.91 -0.23 11.79
C ILE A 374 -6.60 0.58 10.68
N PRO A 375 -6.12 1.81 10.35
CA PRO A 375 -6.68 2.60 9.27
C PRO A 375 -6.35 1.97 7.91
N VAL A 376 -7.36 1.89 7.03
CA VAL A 376 -7.26 1.27 5.70
C VAL A 376 -7.97 2.16 4.66
N GLY A 377 -7.42 2.20 3.44
CA GLY A 377 -8.15 2.61 2.25
C GLY A 377 -9.02 1.46 1.76
N VAL A 378 -10.18 1.76 1.22
CA VAL A 378 -11.19 0.75 0.87
C VAL A 378 -11.83 1.07 -0.47
N ILE A 379 -11.98 0.04 -1.30
CA ILE A 379 -12.74 0.09 -2.56
C ILE A 379 -13.75 -1.05 -2.56
N ALA A 380 -15.00 -0.75 -2.87
CA ALA A 380 -16.09 -1.71 -3.00
C ALA A 380 -16.93 -1.41 -4.25
N VAL A 381 -17.74 -2.37 -4.67
CA VAL A 381 -18.51 -2.28 -5.92
C VAL A 381 -19.99 -2.21 -5.65
N GLU A 382 -20.68 -1.28 -6.30
CA GLU A 382 -22.13 -1.20 -6.28
C GLU A 382 -22.72 -2.33 -7.13
N THR A 383 -23.77 -2.96 -6.61
CA THR A 383 -24.43 -4.10 -7.27
C THR A 383 -25.76 -3.71 -7.92
N ARG A 384 -26.35 -2.61 -7.47
CA ARG A 384 -27.57 -2.04 -8.06
C ARG A 384 -27.24 -1.30 -9.35
N THR A 385 -28.20 -1.27 -10.26
CA THR A 385 -28.14 -0.34 -11.40
C THR A 385 -28.26 1.09 -10.87
N ILE A 386 -27.35 1.96 -11.30
CA ILE A 386 -27.36 3.38 -10.95
C ILE A 386 -27.80 4.21 -12.14
N GLU A 387 -28.53 5.29 -11.87
CA GLU A 387 -28.90 6.29 -12.85
C GLU A 387 -27.94 7.48 -12.77
N LEU A 388 -27.18 7.70 -13.85
CA LEU A 388 -26.33 8.86 -14.03
C LEU A 388 -27.13 9.96 -14.74
N ILE A 389 -27.29 11.10 -14.08
CA ILE A 389 -27.94 12.28 -14.66
C ILE A 389 -26.86 13.20 -15.24
N ILE A 390 -26.83 13.30 -16.57
CA ILE A 390 -25.94 14.22 -17.28
C ILE A 390 -26.69 15.54 -17.49
N PRO A 391 -26.23 16.66 -16.92
CA PRO A 391 -26.91 17.95 -17.05
C PRO A 391 -26.86 18.45 -18.49
N ALA A 392 -27.90 19.19 -18.90
CA ALA A 392 -27.90 19.91 -20.17
C ALA A 392 -26.79 20.97 -20.20
N ASP A 393 -26.17 21.15 -21.37
CA ASP A 393 -25.23 22.24 -21.62
C ASP A 393 -25.99 23.53 -21.96
N PRO A 394 -25.97 24.57 -21.10
CA PRO A 394 -26.66 25.83 -21.37
C PRO A 394 -26.17 26.55 -22.63
N ALA A 395 -24.93 26.29 -23.08
CA ALA A 395 -24.39 26.90 -24.28
C ALA A 395 -24.94 26.29 -25.58
N ASN A 396 -25.48 25.07 -25.51
CA ASN A 396 -26.04 24.34 -26.63
C ASN A 396 -27.56 24.18 -26.50
N LEU A 397 -28.32 24.84 -27.38
CA LEU A 397 -29.79 24.85 -27.34
C LEU A 397 -30.43 23.48 -27.61
N ASP A 398 -29.70 22.58 -28.29
CA ASP A 398 -30.18 21.21 -28.58
C ASP A 398 -29.83 20.24 -27.43
N SER A 399 -29.13 20.71 -26.39
CA SER A 399 -28.77 19.88 -25.25
C SER A 399 -29.91 19.78 -24.25
N GLU A 400 -30.24 18.56 -23.86
CA GLU A 400 -31.19 18.24 -22.80
C GLU A 400 -30.52 17.35 -21.75
N THR A 401 -31.10 17.35 -20.55
CA THR A 401 -30.65 16.46 -19.47
C THR A 401 -30.89 15.01 -19.87
N LYS A 402 -29.86 14.17 -19.75
CA LYS A 402 -29.93 12.75 -20.10
C LYS A 402 -29.80 11.91 -18.85
N VAL A 403 -30.61 10.86 -18.75
CA VAL A 403 -30.49 9.84 -17.71
C VAL A 403 -29.93 8.59 -18.36
N VAL A 404 -28.77 8.15 -17.89
CA VAL A 404 -28.06 6.97 -18.40
C VAL A 404 -27.99 5.94 -17.28
N SER A 405 -28.51 4.74 -17.52
CA SER A 405 -28.37 3.63 -16.59
C SER A 405 -26.99 2.99 -16.71
N GLN A 406 -26.28 2.90 -15.60
CA GLN A 406 -25.03 2.15 -15.46
C GLN A 406 -25.32 0.88 -14.64
N ALA A 407 -25.01 -0.28 -15.20
CA ALA A 407 -25.16 -1.55 -14.51
C ALA A 407 -24.19 -1.63 -13.31
N GLY A 408 -24.64 -2.21 -12.20
CA GLY A 408 -23.74 -2.59 -11.11
C GLY A 408 -22.74 -3.67 -11.55
N GLN A 409 -21.67 -3.85 -10.78
CA GLN A 409 -20.61 -4.85 -11.06
C GLN A 409 -19.86 -4.63 -12.40
N VAL A 410 -19.90 -3.45 -12.99
CA VAL A 410 -19.22 -3.13 -14.26
C VAL A 410 -18.36 -1.88 -14.11
N TRP A 411 -17.14 -1.93 -14.64
CA TRP A 411 -16.32 -0.72 -14.78
C TRP A 411 -16.67 0.06 -16.06
N PHE A 412 -16.99 1.32 -15.86
CA PHE A 412 -17.19 2.35 -16.89
C PHE A 412 -15.97 3.29 -16.90
N PRO A 413 -15.83 4.18 -17.90
CA PRO A 413 -14.71 5.13 -17.93
C PRO A 413 -14.55 5.93 -16.64
N ASP A 414 -15.67 6.41 -16.08
CA ASP A 414 -15.71 7.17 -14.84
C ASP A 414 -15.32 6.33 -13.62
N SER A 415 -15.85 5.12 -13.48
CA SER A 415 -15.55 4.26 -12.33
C SER A 415 -14.17 3.63 -12.38
N ALA A 416 -13.65 3.32 -13.57
CA ALA A 416 -12.25 2.91 -13.73
C ALA A 416 -11.30 4.06 -13.32
N TYR A 417 -11.61 5.29 -13.74
CA TYR A 417 -10.81 6.46 -13.35
C TYR A 417 -10.90 6.76 -11.86
N LYS A 418 -12.09 6.68 -11.26
CA LYS A 418 -12.30 6.80 -9.81
C LYS A 418 -11.50 5.76 -9.03
N THR A 419 -11.52 4.50 -9.48
CA THR A 419 -10.73 3.42 -8.87
C THR A 419 -9.25 3.75 -8.90
N ALA A 420 -8.69 4.12 -10.06
CA ALA A 420 -7.27 4.46 -10.19
C ALA A 420 -6.88 5.65 -9.30
N GLN A 421 -7.67 6.73 -9.30
CA GLN A 421 -7.44 7.91 -8.47
C GLN A 421 -7.48 7.57 -6.97
N ALA A 422 -8.43 6.75 -6.52
CA ALA A 422 -8.53 6.35 -5.12
C ALA A 422 -7.29 5.54 -4.69
N ILE A 423 -6.81 4.62 -5.53
CA ILE A 423 -5.59 3.85 -5.28
C ILE A 423 -4.39 4.79 -5.14
N GLU A 424 -4.23 5.72 -6.09
CA GLU A 424 -3.16 6.73 -6.05
C GLU A 424 -3.19 7.62 -4.80
N ASP A 425 -4.38 8.05 -4.37
CA ASP A 425 -4.57 8.87 -3.19
C ASP A 425 -4.20 8.09 -1.91
N PHE A 426 -4.65 6.84 -1.78
CA PHE A 426 -4.36 6.00 -0.61
C PHE A 426 -2.88 5.60 -0.54
N ALA A 427 -2.23 5.35 -1.68
CA ALA A 427 -0.78 5.09 -1.75
C ALA A 427 0.04 6.27 -1.18
N ARG A 428 -0.37 7.49 -1.53
CA ARG A 428 0.23 8.74 -1.05
C ARG A 428 -0.19 9.13 0.37
N GLU A 429 -1.05 8.34 1.00
CA GLU A 429 -1.38 8.42 2.43
C GLU A 429 -0.67 7.35 3.26
N ASP A 430 0.11 6.46 2.64
CA ASP A 430 0.73 5.29 3.27
C ASP A 430 -0.29 4.31 3.88
N LEU A 431 -1.53 4.30 3.38
CA LEU A 431 -2.56 3.39 3.86
C LEU A 431 -2.40 1.99 3.23
N PRO A 432 -2.68 0.91 3.96
CA PRO A 432 -3.02 -0.37 3.35
C PRO A 432 -4.35 -0.28 2.61
N LEU A 433 -4.56 -1.14 1.62
CA LEU A 433 -5.75 -1.14 0.77
C LEU A 433 -6.52 -2.46 0.91
N ILE A 434 -7.84 -2.39 1.06
CA ILE A 434 -8.74 -3.52 0.91
C ILE A 434 -9.70 -3.26 -0.26
N ILE A 435 -9.70 -4.16 -1.24
CA ILE A 435 -10.61 -4.14 -2.39
C ILE A 435 -11.61 -5.29 -2.23
N PHE A 436 -12.87 -4.98 -2.00
CA PHE A 436 -13.98 -5.94 -2.06
C PHE A 436 -14.40 -6.11 -3.51
N ALA A 437 -13.74 -7.05 -4.20
CA ALA A 437 -13.86 -7.24 -5.63
C ALA A 437 -15.18 -7.92 -6.02
N ASN A 438 -15.94 -7.27 -6.90
CA ASN A 438 -17.21 -7.78 -7.40
C ASN A 438 -17.54 -7.21 -8.79
N TRP A 439 -16.66 -7.46 -9.76
CA TRP A 439 -16.78 -6.97 -11.15
C TRP A 439 -16.87 -8.11 -12.16
N ARG A 440 -17.90 -8.05 -13.00
CA ARG A 440 -18.10 -8.92 -14.17
C ARG A 440 -17.20 -8.54 -15.35
N GLY A 441 -16.61 -7.35 -15.33
CA GLY A 441 -15.73 -6.86 -16.36
C GLY A 441 -15.82 -5.36 -16.57
N PHE A 442 -15.25 -4.92 -17.69
CA PHE A 442 -15.37 -3.55 -18.20
C PHE A 442 -16.52 -3.44 -19.18
N SER A 443 -17.14 -2.26 -19.27
CA SER A 443 -18.12 -1.98 -20.32
C SER A 443 -17.44 -2.03 -21.69
N GLY A 444 -17.86 -2.98 -22.52
CA GLY A 444 -17.38 -3.15 -23.90
C GLY A 444 -18.23 -2.42 -24.94
N GLY A 445 -19.17 -1.57 -24.52
CA GLY A 445 -20.05 -0.83 -25.43
C GLY A 445 -19.29 0.20 -26.27
N MET A 446 -19.77 0.47 -27.50
CA MET A 446 -19.11 1.40 -28.43
C MET A 446 -18.85 2.78 -27.81
N LYS A 447 -19.82 3.30 -27.04
CA LYS A 447 -19.71 4.60 -26.36
C LYS A 447 -18.58 4.59 -25.33
N ASP A 448 -18.53 3.60 -24.44
CA ASP A 448 -17.53 3.54 -23.36
C ASP A 448 -16.13 3.27 -23.89
N MET A 449 -16.03 2.52 -25.00
CA MET A 449 -14.78 2.34 -25.74
C MET A 449 -14.30 3.66 -26.36
N TYR A 450 -15.21 4.44 -26.96
CA TYR A 450 -14.93 5.79 -27.47
C TYR A 450 -14.53 6.75 -26.34
N ASP A 451 -15.18 6.64 -25.20
CA ASP A 451 -14.90 7.39 -23.96
C ASP A 451 -13.67 6.83 -23.21
N GLN A 452 -12.86 5.98 -23.87
CA GLN A 452 -11.50 5.62 -23.48
C GLN A 452 -11.41 4.73 -22.23
N VAL A 453 -12.42 3.88 -21.96
CA VAL A 453 -12.42 2.93 -20.83
C VAL A 453 -11.11 2.11 -20.71
N VAL A 454 -10.49 1.76 -21.84
CA VAL A 454 -9.22 1.00 -21.87
C VAL A 454 -8.06 1.79 -21.26
N LYS A 455 -8.01 3.12 -21.45
CA LYS A 455 -6.96 3.96 -20.84
C LYS A 455 -7.10 3.97 -19.32
N PHE A 456 -8.31 4.16 -18.82
CA PHE A 456 -8.58 4.19 -17.39
C PHE A 456 -8.40 2.82 -16.72
N GLY A 457 -8.69 1.73 -17.44
CA GLY A 457 -8.35 0.37 -16.99
C GLY A 457 -6.85 0.15 -16.83
N ALA A 458 -6.02 0.73 -17.70
CA ALA A 458 -4.56 0.66 -17.57
C ALA A 458 -4.05 1.44 -16.34
N TYR A 459 -4.64 2.59 -16.01
CA TYR A 459 -4.25 3.37 -14.84
C TYR A 459 -4.47 2.62 -13.51
N ILE A 460 -5.44 1.68 -13.45
CA ILE A 460 -5.59 0.81 -12.27
C ILE A 460 -4.33 -0.06 -12.09
N VAL A 461 -3.81 -0.62 -13.18
CA VAL A 461 -2.59 -1.44 -13.16
C VAL A 461 -1.39 -0.59 -12.76
N ASP A 462 -1.23 0.60 -13.33
CA ASP A 462 -0.13 1.52 -13.01
C ASP A 462 -0.15 1.89 -11.51
N ALA A 463 -1.33 2.26 -10.99
CA ALA A 463 -1.50 2.65 -9.60
C ALA A 463 -1.24 1.50 -8.61
N LEU A 464 -1.66 0.26 -8.93
CA LEU A 464 -1.39 -0.92 -8.11
C LEU A 464 0.08 -1.35 -8.17
N HIS A 465 0.72 -1.20 -9.32
CA HIS A 465 2.14 -1.52 -9.50
C HIS A 465 3.03 -0.62 -8.64
N GLU A 466 2.73 0.68 -8.57
CA GLU A 466 3.49 1.64 -7.75
C GLU A 466 3.19 1.58 -6.25
N TYR A 467 2.16 0.86 -5.84
CA TYR A 467 1.69 0.79 -4.45
C TYR A 467 2.72 0.13 -3.53
N LYS A 468 2.97 0.72 -2.35
CA LYS A 468 4.06 0.29 -1.43
C LYS A 468 3.56 -0.39 -0.15
N GLN A 469 2.26 -0.29 0.13
CA GLN A 469 1.62 -0.85 1.32
C GLN A 469 0.87 -2.15 1.00
N PRO A 470 0.53 -2.97 2.00
CA PRO A 470 -0.22 -4.20 1.76
C PRO A 470 -1.56 -3.94 1.07
N ILE A 471 -1.87 -4.71 0.03
CA ILE A 471 -3.13 -4.69 -0.70
C ILE A 471 -3.79 -6.06 -0.55
N VAL A 472 -5.01 -6.07 -0.05
CA VAL A 472 -5.86 -7.25 0.03
C VAL A 472 -6.98 -7.10 -0.99
N VAL A 473 -7.05 -8.02 -1.94
CA VAL A 473 -8.21 -8.17 -2.82
C VAL A 473 -9.02 -9.35 -2.31
N TYR A 474 -10.27 -9.12 -1.96
CA TYR A 474 -11.15 -10.16 -1.45
C TYR A 474 -12.44 -10.20 -2.27
N ILE A 475 -12.80 -11.38 -2.76
CA ILE A 475 -14.07 -11.64 -3.47
C ILE A 475 -15.11 -12.08 -2.41
N PRO A 476 -16.11 -11.23 -2.05
CA PRO A 476 -17.10 -11.56 -1.00
C PRO A 476 -18.08 -12.68 -1.39
N PRO A 477 -18.97 -13.12 -0.47
CA PRO A 477 -20.04 -14.06 -0.80
C PRO A 477 -20.89 -13.59 -1.99
N PHE A 478 -21.18 -14.51 -2.92
CA PHE A 478 -21.94 -14.25 -4.16
C PHE A 478 -21.35 -13.17 -5.07
N ALA A 479 -20.12 -12.71 -4.80
CA ALA A 479 -19.43 -11.78 -5.66
C ALA A 479 -18.68 -12.52 -6.76
N GLU A 480 -18.45 -11.82 -7.86
CA GLU A 480 -17.77 -12.37 -9.01
C GLU A 480 -16.62 -11.49 -9.47
N LEU A 481 -15.52 -12.10 -9.90
CA LEU A 481 -14.41 -11.40 -10.55
C LEU A 481 -14.09 -12.05 -11.89
N ARG A 482 -14.42 -11.38 -12.99
CA ARG A 482 -14.40 -11.99 -14.34
C ARG A 482 -13.52 -11.24 -15.33
N GLY A 483 -12.94 -12.00 -16.26
CA GLY A 483 -12.30 -11.49 -17.48
C GLY A 483 -11.29 -10.38 -17.23
N GLY A 484 -11.46 -9.25 -17.92
CA GLY A 484 -10.56 -8.10 -17.80
C GLY A 484 -10.50 -7.50 -16.40
N ALA A 485 -11.56 -7.64 -15.59
CA ALA A 485 -11.54 -7.11 -14.22
C ALA A 485 -10.58 -7.90 -13.32
N TRP A 486 -10.46 -9.22 -13.51
CA TRP A 486 -9.42 -10.01 -12.84
C TRP A 486 -8.04 -9.54 -13.27
N ALA A 487 -7.84 -9.37 -14.58
CA ALA A 487 -6.52 -9.05 -15.14
C ALA A 487 -5.90 -7.77 -14.56
N VAL A 488 -6.71 -6.76 -14.24
CA VAL A 488 -6.23 -5.49 -13.67
C VAL A 488 -6.10 -5.48 -12.14
N LEU A 489 -6.55 -6.54 -11.45
CA LEU A 489 -6.48 -6.68 -9.99
C LEU A 489 -5.61 -7.87 -9.54
N ASP A 490 -5.01 -8.60 -10.47
CA ASP A 490 -4.27 -9.82 -10.18
C ASP A 490 -3.05 -9.52 -9.28
N ALA A 491 -2.81 -10.37 -8.28
CA ALA A 491 -1.71 -10.20 -7.35
C ALA A 491 -0.32 -10.14 -8.03
N THR A 492 -0.17 -10.69 -9.25
CA THR A 492 1.09 -10.64 -10.00
C THR A 492 1.46 -9.25 -10.49
N ILE A 493 0.56 -8.26 -10.48
CA ILE A 493 0.86 -6.85 -10.78
C ILE A 493 1.89 -6.30 -9.77
N ASN A 494 1.72 -6.68 -8.50
CA ASN A 494 2.61 -6.29 -7.41
C ASN A 494 2.71 -7.43 -6.36
N PRO A 495 3.45 -8.50 -6.67
CA PRO A 495 3.44 -9.76 -5.89
C PRO A 495 4.02 -9.61 -4.48
N ARG A 496 4.77 -8.53 -4.24
CA ARG A 496 5.33 -8.19 -2.93
C ARG A 496 4.26 -7.69 -1.97
N HIS A 497 3.30 -6.93 -2.47
CA HIS A 497 2.35 -6.20 -1.64
C HIS A 497 0.90 -6.67 -1.81
N MET A 498 0.55 -7.28 -2.93
CA MET A 498 -0.80 -7.76 -3.22
C MET A 498 -1.00 -9.23 -2.81
N LYS A 499 -2.15 -9.49 -2.18
CA LYS A 499 -2.67 -10.83 -1.92
C LYS A 499 -4.15 -10.89 -2.29
N MET A 500 -4.53 -11.94 -3.00
CA MET A 500 -5.93 -12.20 -3.37
C MET A 500 -6.53 -13.32 -2.53
N PHE A 501 -7.80 -13.19 -2.20
CA PHE A 501 -8.61 -14.10 -1.40
C PHE A 501 -10.02 -14.19 -1.98
N ALA A 502 -10.72 -15.28 -1.71
CA ALA A 502 -12.11 -15.43 -2.12
C ALA A 502 -12.94 -16.10 -1.01
N ASP A 503 -14.20 -15.71 -0.90
CA ASP A 503 -15.18 -16.44 -0.11
C ASP A 503 -15.57 -17.77 -0.80
N PRO A 504 -15.94 -18.84 -0.06
CA PRO A 504 -16.43 -20.08 -0.67
C PRO A 504 -17.59 -19.91 -1.66
N ASP A 505 -18.43 -18.90 -1.46
CA ASP A 505 -19.57 -18.60 -2.34
C ASP A 505 -19.22 -17.61 -3.47
N GLY A 506 -17.97 -17.14 -3.55
CA GLY A 506 -17.48 -16.30 -4.64
C GLY A 506 -17.34 -17.07 -5.95
N ARG A 507 -17.24 -16.34 -7.08
CA ARG A 507 -16.94 -16.91 -8.41
C ARG A 507 -15.88 -16.12 -9.16
N GLY A 508 -15.20 -16.79 -10.08
CA GLY A 508 -14.17 -16.16 -10.89
C GLY A 508 -13.72 -17.01 -12.06
N GLY A 509 -13.57 -16.37 -13.21
CA GLY A 509 -13.31 -17.04 -14.47
C GLY A 509 -13.12 -16.04 -15.61
N VAL A 510 -12.80 -16.54 -16.81
CA VAL A 510 -12.56 -15.66 -17.97
C VAL A 510 -13.86 -15.04 -18.47
N LEU A 511 -14.95 -15.81 -18.49
CA LEU A 511 -16.28 -15.40 -18.89
C LEU A 511 -17.29 -15.87 -17.83
N GLU A 512 -18.51 -15.34 -17.90
CA GLU A 512 -19.65 -15.92 -17.20
C GLU A 512 -19.95 -17.34 -17.75
N PRO A 513 -20.59 -18.22 -16.96
CA PRO A 513 -20.97 -19.57 -17.39
C PRO A 513 -21.75 -19.59 -18.72
N GLU A 514 -22.65 -18.63 -18.91
CA GLU A 514 -23.45 -18.43 -20.12
C GLU A 514 -22.57 -18.27 -21.36
N GLY A 515 -21.61 -17.34 -21.31
CA GLY A 515 -20.67 -17.09 -22.41
C GLY A 515 -19.74 -18.28 -22.65
N THR A 516 -19.35 -18.99 -21.59
CA THR A 516 -18.52 -20.20 -21.70
C THR A 516 -19.26 -21.32 -22.43
N VAL A 517 -20.52 -21.58 -22.07
CA VAL A 517 -21.36 -22.60 -22.71
C VAL A 517 -21.61 -22.26 -24.18
N GLU A 518 -21.91 -21.00 -24.50
CA GLU A 518 -22.14 -20.56 -25.88
C GLU A 518 -20.93 -20.85 -26.79
N ILE A 519 -19.71 -20.66 -26.28
CA ILE A 519 -18.49 -20.84 -27.06
C ILE A 519 -18.03 -22.31 -27.07
N ARG A 520 -18.04 -22.98 -25.91
CA ARG A 520 -17.34 -24.26 -25.66
C ARG A 520 -18.24 -25.46 -25.44
N PHE A 521 -19.53 -25.29 -25.17
CA PHE A 521 -20.50 -26.37 -24.95
C PHE A 521 -21.73 -26.18 -25.84
N ARG A 522 -21.48 -26.19 -27.17
CA ARG A 522 -22.48 -25.86 -28.18
C ARG A 522 -23.55 -26.95 -28.29
N ALA A 523 -24.62 -26.69 -29.04
CA ALA A 523 -25.75 -27.61 -29.25
C ALA A 523 -25.32 -29.05 -29.61
N LYS A 524 -24.26 -29.23 -30.41
CA LYS A 524 -23.74 -30.57 -30.76
C LYS A 524 -23.25 -31.35 -29.53
N ASP A 525 -22.63 -30.67 -28.57
CA ASP A 525 -22.10 -31.31 -27.36
C ASP A 525 -23.21 -31.55 -26.33
N LEU A 526 -24.25 -30.69 -26.32
CA LEU A 526 -25.48 -30.94 -25.57
C LEU A 526 -26.15 -32.23 -26.05
N VAL A 527 -26.36 -32.39 -27.36
CA VAL A 527 -26.96 -33.60 -27.96
C VAL A 527 -26.13 -34.84 -27.64
N LYS A 528 -24.80 -34.79 -27.79
CA LYS A 528 -23.92 -35.90 -27.37
C LYS A 528 -24.08 -36.25 -25.89
N THR A 529 -24.28 -35.25 -25.04
CA THR A 529 -24.48 -35.45 -23.61
C THR A 529 -25.85 -36.08 -23.33
N MET A 530 -26.90 -35.69 -24.05
CA MET A 530 -28.22 -36.34 -24.00
C MET A 530 -28.11 -37.81 -24.40
N HIS A 531 -27.43 -38.12 -25.51
CA HIS A 531 -27.20 -39.48 -25.97
C HIS A 531 -26.42 -40.33 -24.95
N ARG A 532 -25.54 -39.70 -24.16
CA ARG A 532 -24.76 -40.37 -23.11
C ARG A 532 -25.49 -40.51 -21.78
N CYS A 533 -26.40 -39.60 -21.43
CA CYS A 533 -26.96 -39.48 -20.07
C CYS A 533 -28.47 -39.76 -19.99
N ASP A 534 -29.26 -39.45 -21.02
CA ASP A 534 -30.72 -39.71 -21.03
C ASP A 534 -31.01 -41.15 -21.47
N ASN A 535 -31.76 -41.89 -20.66
CA ASN A 535 -32.12 -43.27 -20.97
C ASN A 535 -33.06 -43.36 -22.18
N GLY A 536 -33.97 -42.38 -22.37
CA GLY A 536 -34.89 -42.35 -23.51
C GLY A 536 -34.14 -42.18 -24.84
N CYS A 537 -33.18 -41.26 -24.91
CA CYS A 537 -32.30 -41.11 -26.08
C CYS A 537 -31.47 -42.37 -26.35
N LYS A 538 -30.94 -43.04 -25.31
CA LYS A 538 -30.19 -44.29 -25.47
C LYS A 538 -31.05 -45.42 -26.04
N ASP A 539 -32.26 -45.58 -25.52
CA ASP A 539 -33.19 -46.61 -25.96
C ASP A 539 -33.63 -46.37 -27.41
N LEU A 540 -33.92 -45.12 -27.79
CA LEU A 540 -34.23 -44.75 -29.17
C LEU A 540 -33.04 -44.98 -30.10
N LEU A 541 -31.83 -44.59 -29.71
CA LEU A 541 -30.61 -44.86 -30.51
C LEU A 541 -30.36 -46.36 -30.68
N LYS A 542 -30.59 -47.15 -29.63
CA LYS A 542 -30.49 -48.61 -29.70
C LYS A 542 -31.51 -49.19 -30.69
N GLN A 543 -32.77 -48.75 -30.61
CA GLN A 543 -33.83 -49.18 -31.53
C GLN A 543 -33.56 -48.75 -32.99
N ILE A 544 -33.00 -47.55 -33.22
CA ILE A 544 -32.59 -47.09 -34.56
C ILE A 544 -31.49 -48.00 -35.14
N ASN A 545 -30.54 -48.41 -34.29
CA ASN A 545 -29.44 -49.30 -34.69
C ASN A 545 -29.91 -50.73 -34.94
N GLU A 546 -30.91 -51.22 -34.20
CA GLU A 546 -31.46 -52.59 -34.29
C GLU A 546 -32.56 -52.75 -35.36
N SER A 547 -33.20 -51.67 -35.81
CA SER A 547 -34.26 -51.73 -36.83
C SER A 547 -33.70 -52.00 -38.24
N ASN A 548 -34.41 -52.82 -39.02
CA ASN A 548 -34.08 -53.16 -40.42
C ASN A 548 -35.01 -52.47 -41.44
N SER A 549 -36.05 -51.76 -40.99
CA SER A 549 -37.02 -51.08 -41.87
C SER A 549 -36.71 -49.58 -42.00
N ALA A 550 -36.64 -49.08 -43.23
CA ALA A 550 -36.36 -47.66 -43.49
C ALA A 550 -37.43 -46.73 -42.91
N ASP A 551 -38.70 -47.14 -42.93
CA ASP A 551 -39.82 -46.35 -42.41
C ASP A 551 -39.81 -46.29 -40.87
N GLU A 552 -39.38 -47.38 -40.22
CA GLU A 552 -39.28 -47.45 -38.76
C GLU A 552 -38.10 -46.62 -38.25
N LYS A 553 -36.93 -46.68 -38.91
CA LYS A 553 -35.80 -45.80 -38.60
C LYS A 553 -36.19 -44.33 -38.68
N LYS A 554 -36.87 -43.94 -39.75
CA LYS A 554 -37.32 -42.56 -39.94
C LYS A 554 -38.32 -42.10 -38.87
N ARG A 555 -39.17 -43.00 -38.37
CA ARG A 555 -40.07 -42.73 -37.24
C ARG A 555 -39.27 -42.52 -35.96
N LEU A 556 -38.35 -43.44 -35.64
CA LEU A 556 -37.53 -43.38 -34.43
C LEU A 556 -36.56 -42.19 -34.43
N GLU A 557 -36.01 -41.80 -35.58
CA GLU A 557 -35.19 -40.59 -35.74
C GLU A 557 -36.00 -39.33 -35.46
N ARG A 558 -37.29 -39.29 -35.86
CA ARG A 558 -38.19 -38.18 -35.53
C ARG A 558 -38.48 -38.14 -34.03
N GLU A 559 -38.78 -39.29 -33.42
CA GLU A 559 -39.00 -39.37 -31.96
C GLU A 559 -37.75 -38.97 -31.16
N LEU A 560 -36.56 -39.33 -31.65
CA LEU A 560 -35.29 -38.91 -31.06
C LEU A 560 -35.10 -37.40 -31.19
N ALA A 561 -35.36 -36.82 -32.36
CA ALA A 561 -35.27 -35.37 -32.57
C ALA A 561 -36.28 -34.59 -31.69
N ASP A 562 -37.51 -35.09 -31.55
CA ASP A 562 -38.52 -34.50 -30.67
C ASP A 562 -38.07 -34.56 -29.19
N ARG A 563 -37.47 -35.70 -28.77
CA ARG A 563 -36.90 -35.86 -27.43
C ARG A 563 -35.72 -34.91 -27.20
N GLU A 564 -34.78 -34.80 -28.15
CA GLU A 564 -33.65 -33.87 -28.08
C GLU A 564 -34.13 -32.42 -27.93
N SER A 565 -35.10 -32.01 -28.74
CA SER A 565 -35.69 -30.68 -28.68
C SER A 565 -36.35 -30.42 -27.31
N SER A 566 -37.04 -31.42 -26.74
CA SER A 566 -37.66 -31.29 -25.42
C SER A 566 -36.66 -31.15 -24.27
N LEU A 567 -35.48 -31.78 -24.41
CA LEU A 567 -34.45 -31.82 -23.36
C LEU A 567 -33.45 -30.66 -23.46
N MET A 568 -33.44 -29.92 -24.58
CA MET A 568 -32.46 -28.88 -24.86
C MET A 568 -32.34 -27.83 -23.74
N GLY A 569 -33.48 -27.34 -23.23
CA GLY A 569 -33.49 -26.35 -22.15
C GLY A 569 -32.83 -26.85 -20.86
N MET A 570 -33.14 -28.09 -20.45
CA MET A 570 -32.56 -28.66 -19.23
C MET A 570 -31.09 -29.01 -19.38
N TYR A 571 -30.67 -29.56 -20.52
CA TYR A 571 -29.26 -29.87 -20.75
C TYR A 571 -28.41 -28.61 -20.93
N HIS A 572 -29.01 -27.51 -21.40
CA HIS A 572 -28.34 -26.20 -21.35
C HIS A 572 -28.07 -25.77 -19.90
N GLN A 573 -29.04 -25.90 -18.99
CA GLN A 573 -28.84 -25.65 -17.55
C GLN A 573 -27.78 -26.57 -16.91
N VAL A 574 -27.72 -27.84 -17.33
CA VAL A 574 -26.66 -28.77 -16.92
C VAL A 574 -25.29 -28.28 -17.41
N ALA A 575 -25.20 -27.80 -18.65
CA ALA A 575 -23.95 -27.24 -19.17
C ALA A 575 -23.54 -25.95 -18.45
N LEU A 576 -24.48 -25.09 -18.07
CA LEU A 576 -24.21 -23.90 -17.24
C LEU A 576 -23.66 -24.30 -15.87
N SER A 577 -24.29 -25.29 -15.21
CA SER A 577 -23.81 -25.82 -13.92
C SER A 577 -22.42 -26.44 -14.06
N PHE A 578 -22.16 -27.16 -15.16
CA PHE A 578 -20.84 -27.72 -15.45
C PHE A 578 -19.79 -26.62 -15.65
N ALA A 579 -20.14 -25.52 -16.34
CA ALA A 579 -19.26 -24.38 -16.50
C ALA A 579 -19.00 -23.68 -15.15
N ASP A 580 -20.03 -23.41 -14.34
CA ASP A 580 -19.89 -22.76 -13.02
C ASP A 580 -18.96 -23.53 -12.06
N LEU A 581 -18.94 -24.86 -12.12
CA LEU A 581 -18.02 -25.68 -11.33
C LEU A 581 -16.53 -25.37 -11.63
N HIS A 582 -16.22 -24.84 -12.81
CA HIS A 582 -14.87 -24.38 -13.19
C HIS A 582 -14.55 -22.98 -12.65
N ASP A 583 -15.50 -22.29 -12.05
CA ASP A 583 -15.34 -20.91 -11.59
C ASP A 583 -15.33 -20.82 -10.06
N THR A 584 -15.17 -21.97 -9.39
CA THR A 584 -15.22 -22.09 -7.93
C THR A 584 -13.91 -21.62 -7.25
N PRO A 585 -13.98 -21.08 -6.02
CA PRO A 585 -12.81 -20.62 -5.26
C PRO A 585 -11.78 -21.72 -5.02
N ASN A 586 -12.22 -22.96 -4.77
CA ASN A 586 -11.32 -24.11 -4.61
C ASN A 586 -10.47 -24.34 -5.85
N ARG A 587 -11.03 -24.20 -7.06
CA ARG A 587 -10.23 -24.28 -8.28
C ARG A 587 -9.23 -23.13 -8.37
N MET A 588 -9.60 -21.92 -7.99
CA MET A 588 -8.67 -20.78 -7.96
C MET A 588 -7.49 -21.06 -7.01
N TYR A 589 -7.76 -21.60 -5.83
CA TYR A 589 -6.74 -21.97 -4.85
C TYR A 589 -5.83 -23.10 -5.36
N GLU A 590 -6.39 -24.19 -5.88
CA GLU A 590 -5.64 -25.32 -6.46
C GLU A 590 -4.79 -24.91 -7.68
N LYS A 591 -5.15 -23.82 -8.36
CA LYS A 591 -4.37 -23.22 -9.45
C LYS A 591 -3.39 -22.15 -9.00
N GLY A 592 -3.35 -21.82 -7.71
CA GLY A 592 -2.46 -20.80 -7.14
C GLY A 592 -2.82 -19.37 -7.53
N CYS A 593 -4.07 -19.12 -7.95
CA CYS A 593 -4.55 -17.80 -8.34
C CYS A 593 -4.95 -16.94 -7.11
N ILE A 594 -5.29 -17.58 -5.99
CA ILE A 594 -5.60 -16.91 -4.72
C ILE A 594 -4.76 -17.54 -3.59
N THR A 595 -4.60 -16.78 -2.51
CA THR A 595 -3.79 -17.18 -1.34
C THR A 595 -4.53 -18.15 -0.44
N ASP A 596 -5.83 -17.92 -0.24
CA ASP A 596 -6.66 -18.71 0.67
C ASP A 596 -8.15 -18.52 0.35
N VAL A 597 -8.98 -19.45 0.80
CA VAL A 597 -10.44 -19.36 0.76
C VAL A 597 -10.95 -18.97 2.15
N VAL A 598 -11.50 -17.77 2.29
CA VAL A 598 -11.81 -17.14 3.59
C VAL A 598 -13.31 -16.94 3.76
N LEU A 599 -13.88 -17.59 4.76
CA LEU A 599 -15.29 -17.47 5.14
C LEU A 599 -15.64 -16.06 5.64
N TRP A 600 -16.67 -15.46 5.05
CA TRP A 600 -17.12 -14.10 5.36
C TRP A 600 -17.33 -13.81 6.85
N HIS A 601 -18.06 -14.66 7.57
CA HIS A 601 -18.36 -14.44 9.00
C HIS A 601 -17.08 -14.36 9.87
N LYS A 602 -15.98 -15.02 9.46
CA LYS A 602 -14.67 -14.99 10.16
C LYS A 602 -13.63 -14.09 9.49
N SER A 603 -14.00 -13.43 8.38
CA SER A 603 -13.08 -12.66 7.55
C SER A 603 -12.46 -11.49 8.31
N ARG A 604 -13.24 -10.80 9.17
CA ARG A 604 -12.77 -9.68 10.01
C ARG A 604 -11.53 -10.05 10.82
N LEU A 605 -11.62 -11.11 11.64
CA LEU A 605 -10.52 -11.57 12.49
C LEU A 605 -9.32 -12.02 11.65
N TYR A 606 -9.57 -12.73 10.55
CA TYR A 606 -8.53 -13.21 9.64
C TYR A 606 -7.74 -12.04 9.04
N PHE A 607 -8.44 -11.07 8.44
CA PHE A 607 -7.82 -9.94 7.77
C PHE A 607 -7.18 -8.95 8.74
N TYR A 608 -7.71 -8.81 9.96
CA TYR A 608 -7.04 -8.03 11.01
C TYR A 608 -5.62 -8.56 11.27
N TRP A 609 -5.48 -9.86 11.54
CA TRP A 609 -4.17 -10.46 11.81
C TRP A 609 -3.30 -10.53 10.56
N HIS A 610 -3.89 -10.77 9.40
CA HIS A 610 -3.17 -10.76 8.13
C HIS A 610 -2.55 -9.38 7.85
N LEU A 611 -3.34 -8.31 7.93
CA LEU A 611 -2.86 -6.94 7.70
C LEU A 611 -1.87 -6.50 8.75
N ARG A 612 -2.13 -6.79 10.04
CA ARG A 612 -1.19 -6.47 11.13
C ARG A 612 0.17 -7.13 10.90
N ARG A 613 0.18 -8.40 10.48
CA ARG A 613 1.39 -9.12 10.12
C ARG A 613 2.08 -8.50 8.91
N ALA A 614 1.35 -8.27 7.82
CA ALA A 614 1.91 -7.70 6.58
C ALA A 614 2.51 -6.30 6.80
N LEU A 615 1.87 -5.45 7.62
CA LEU A 615 2.39 -4.14 7.99
C LEU A 615 3.70 -4.23 8.80
N ASN A 616 3.82 -5.22 9.69
CA ASN A 616 5.04 -5.45 10.46
C ASN A 616 6.18 -6.02 9.59
N GLU A 617 5.87 -6.95 8.68
CA GLU A 617 6.82 -7.51 7.72
C GLU A 617 7.37 -6.42 6.77
N ASN A 618 6.49 -5.56 6.25
CA ASN A 618 6.89 -4.44 5.38
C ASN A 618 7.79 -3.41 6.08
N ARG A 619 7.68 -3.26 7.41
CA ARG A 619 8.50 -2.31 8.18
C ARG A 619 9.90 -2.84 8.52
N GLY A 620 10.21 -4.11 8.23
CA GLY A 620 11.44 -4.75 8.72
C GLY A 620 11.49 -4.87 10.26
N CYS A 621 10.39 -4.52 10.95
CA CYS A 621 10.26 -4.52 12.40
C CYS A 621 9.45 -5.75 12.82
N ILE A 622 10.10 -6.91 12.91
CA ILE A 622 9.65 -7.92 13.88
C ILE A 622 10.18 -7.44 15.24
N THR A 623 9.46 -6.52 15.89
CA THR A 623 9.76 -6.07 17.26
C THR A 623 8.61 -6.27 18.24
N ASP A 624 7.38 -6.55 17.78
CA ASP A 624 6.23 -6.78 18.67
C ASP A 624 5.76 -8.24 18.64
N VAL A 625 6.28 -9.02 19.59
CA VAL A 625 5.63 -10.22 20.09
C VAL A 625 4.34 -9.79 20.80
N VAL A 626 3.19 -10.19 20.28
CA VAL A 626 1.91 -10.02 20.99
C VAL A 626 2.02 -10.65 22.38
N LEU A 627 1.66 -9.90 23.41
CA LEU A 627 1.73 -10.30 24.81
C LEU A 627 0.85 -11.54 25.08
N TRP A 628 1.53 -12.68 25.10
CA TRP A 628 1.05 -14.06 25.21
C TRP A 628 0.12 -14.38 26.40
N HIS A 629 0.02 -13.53 27.43
CA HIS A 629 -0.51 -13.93 28.75
C HIS A 629 -2.03 -14.15 28.81
N LYS A 630 -2.84 -13.40 28.04
CA LYS A 630 -4.32 -13.51 28.11
C LYS A 630 -4.87 -14.74 27.37
N SER A 631 -4.20 -15.18 26.30
CA SER A 631 -4.53 -16.36 25.50
C SER A 631 -3.75 -17.62 25.93
N ARG A 632 -2.64 -17.48 26.66
CA ARG A 632 -1.80 -18.60 27.12
C ARG A 632 -2.58 -19.65 27.87
N LEU A 633 -3.37 -19.32 28.89
CA LEU A 633 -3.94 -20.35 29.77
C LEU A 633 -4.97 -21.23 29.06
N TYR A 634 -5.89 -20.63 28.31
CA TYR A 634 -6.89 -21.39 27.56
C TYR A 634 -6.25 -22.27 26.48
N PHE A 635 -5.39 -21.69 25.62
CA PHE A 635 -4.70 -22.47 24.56
C PHE A 635 -3.71 -23.48 25.14
N TYR A 636 -3.01 -23.16 26.23
CA TYR A 636 -2.10 -24.08 26.90
C TYR A 636 -2.86 -25.30 27.42
N TRP A 637 -3.97 -25.11 28.13
CA TRP A 637 -4.74 -26.23 28.67
C TRP A 637 -5.50 -27.00 27.60
N HIS A 638 -6.04 -26.32 26.59
CA HIS A 638 -6.72 -26.96 25.47
C HIS A 638 -5.74 -27.77 24.60
N LEU A 639 -4.57 -27.21 24.25
CA LEU A 639 -3.53 -27.91 23.51
C LEU A 639 -2.91 -29.04 24.34
N ARG A 640 -2.68 -28.84 25.64
CA ARG A 640 -2.14 -29.87 26.54
C ARG A 640 -3.13 -31.03 26.70
N ARG A 641 -4.43 -30.75 26.81
CA ARG A 641 -5.49 -31.78 26.75
C ARG A 641 -5.43 -32.55 25.44
N ALA A 642 -5.46 -31.85 24.30
CA ALA A 642 -5.47 -32.48 22.98
C ALA A 642 -4.21 -33.33 22.73
N LEU A 643 -3.02 -32.87 23.14
CA LEU A 643 -1.78 -33.64 23.03
C LEU A 643 -1.79 -34.90 23.88
N ASN A 644 -2.30 -34.82 25.11
CA ASN A 644 -2.39 -35.97 25.99
C ASN A 644 -3.47 -36.97 25.54
N GLU A 645 -4.62 -36.48 25.06
CA GLU A 645 -5.68 -37.31 24.48
C GLU A 645 -5.17 -38.02 23.23
N ASN A 646 -4.54 -37.29 22.30
CA ASN A 646 -3.99 -37.86 21.06
C ASN A 646 -2.92 -38.91 21.37
N ARG A 647 -2.05 -38.69 22.36
CA ARG A 647 -1.06 -39.70 22.77
C ARG A 647 -1.73 -41.01 23.22
N VAL A 648 -2.82 -40.94 23.99
CA VAL A 648 -3.57 -42.13 24.42
C VAL A 648 -4.32 -42.77 23.26
N ILE A 649 -4.89 -41.96 22.37
CA ILE A 649 -5.59 -42.43 21.16
C ILE A 649 -4.63 -43.15 20.22
N ASP A 650 -3.46 -42.57 19.95
CA ASP A 650 -2.41 -43.16 19.11
C ASP A 650 -1.96 -44.51 19.68
N GLU A 651 -1.78 -44.60 21.01
CA GLU A 651 -1.47 -45.87 21.67
C GLU A 651 -2.60 -46.90 21.48
N ILE A 652 -3.87 -46.52 21.65
CA ILE A 652 -5.02 -47.42 21.44
C ILE A 652 -5.12 -47.88 19.98
N GLN A 653 -4.95 -46.96 19.03
CA GLN A 653 -5.04 -47.24 17.58
C GLN A 653 -3.87 -48.09 17.08
N ALA A 654 -2.68 -47.91 17.64
CA ALA A 654 -1.52 -48.76 17.34
C ALA A 654 -1.75 -50.22 17.75
N ILE A 655 -2.55 -50.45 18.80
CA ILE A 655 -2.87 -51.79 19.30
C ILE A 655 -4.05 -52.40 18.54
N VAL A 656 -5.08 -51.61 18.27
CA VAL A 656 -6.32 -52.06 17.62
C VAL A 656 -6.53 -51.25 16.34
N GLN A 657 -6.00 -51.75 15.23
CA GLN A 657 -5.94 -51.05 13.93
C GLN A 657 -7.31 -50.65 13.35
N ASN A 658 -8.44 -51.17 13.86
CA ASN A 658 -9.79 -50.91 13.36
C ASN A 658 -10.65 -49.98 14.25
N LYS A 659 -10.08 -49.31 15.26
CA LYS A 659 -10.86 -48.38 16.11
C LYS A 659 -10.77 -46.92 15.64
N ASN A 660 -11.93 -46.29 15.43
CA ASN A 660 -12.00 -44.88 15.07
C ASN A 660 -11.69 -43.96 16.28
N GLU A 661 -11.28 -42.72 16.00
CA GLU A 661 -10.88 -41.72 17.01
C GLU A 661 -12.01 -41.41 18.03
N LEU A 662 -13.27 -41.43 17.57
CA LEU A 662 -14.44 -41.13 18.39
C LEU A 662 -14.67 -42.20 19.47
N GLU A 663 -14.44 -43.46 19.14
CA GLU A 663 -14.50 -44.58 20.09
C GLU A 663 -13.40 -44.51 21.13
N ALA A 664 -12.17 -44.17 20.72
CA ALA A 664 -11.05 -44.00 21.64
C ALA A 664 -11.29 -42.85 22.63
N LYS A 665 -11.82 -41.71 22.15
CA LYS A 665 -12.23 -40.59 23.02
C LYS A 665 -13.34 -40.97 24.00
N SER A 666 -14.32 -41.78 23.56
CA SER A 666 -15.38 -42.31 24.43
C SER A 666 -14.83 -43.21 25.54
N MET A 667 -13.79 -44.01 25.25
CA MET A 667 -13.10 -44.83 26.25
C MET A 667 -12.35 -43.97 27.27
N ILE A 668 -11.61 -42.95 26.83
CA ILE A 668 -10.89 -42.03 27.73
C ILE A 668 -11.87 -41.30 28.65
N ARG A 669 -13.01 -40.83 28.11
CA ARG A 669 -14.07 -40.20 28.91
C ARG A 669 -14.62 -41.14 29.97
N ARG A 670 -14.82 -42.42 29.63
CA ARG A 670 -15.29 -43.44 30.57
C ARG A 670 -14.27 -43.68 31.69
N TRP A 671 -12.99 -43.81 31.34
CA TRP A 671 -11.91 -43.97 32.32
C TRP A 671 -11.77 -42.76 33.24
N PHE A 672 -11.98 -41.55 32.74
CA PHE A 672 -12.02 -40.33 33.56
C PHE A 672 -13.17 -40.39 34.58
N ILE A 673 -14.38 -40.77 34.15
CA ILE A 673 -15.56 -40.84 35.01
C ILE A 673 -15.41 -41.97 36.05
N GLU A 674 -14.87 -43.12 35.66
CA GLU A 674 -14.59 -44.25 36.56
C GLU A 674 -13.55 -43.89 37.62
N HIS A 675 -12.54 -43.09 37.27
CA HIS A 675 -11.49 -42.65 38.19
C HIS A 675 -11.94 -41.51 39.11
N CYS A 676 -12.62 -40.50 38.57
CA CYS A 676 -13.02 -39.29 39.30
C CYS A 676 -14.36 -39.42 40.04
N GLY A 677 -15.13 -40.48 39.78
CA GLY A 677 -16.46 -40.74 40.34
C GLY A 677 -17.59 -40.04 39.58
N GLN A 678 -18.77 -40.66 39.56
CA GLN A 678 -19.91 -40.24 38.73
C GLN A 678 -20.44 -38.84 39.08
N HIS A 679 -20.24 -38.36 40.32
CA HIS A 679 -20.60 -37.01 40.75
C HIS A 679 -19.72 -35.89 40.13
N ASN A 680 -18.54 -36.23 39.60
CA ASN A 680 -17.57 -35.27 39.04
C ASN A 680 -17.53 -35.25 37.50
N GLN A 681 -18.55 -35.81 36.83
CA GLN A 681 -18.60 -35.90 35.37
C GLN A 681 -18.51 -34.53 34.65
N HIS A 682 -18.99 -33.45 35.29
CA HIS A 682 -18.94 -32.09 34.75
C HIS A 682 -17.51 -31.57 34.52
N LEU A 683 -16.51 -32.10 35.23
CA LEU A 683 -15.11 -31.71 35.06
C LEU A 683 -14.50 -32.19 33.74
N TRP A 684 -15.17 -33.08 33.00
CA TRP A 684 -14.74 -33.49 31.67
C TRP A 684 -14.73 -32.34 30.65
N ASP A 685 -15.57 -31.32 30.87
CA ASP A 685 -15.66 -30.16 29.97
C ASP A 685 -14.63 -29.06 30.34
N ASP A 686 -13.93 -29.20 31.48
CA ASP A 686 -12.82 -28.34 31.87
C ASP A 686 -11.49 -28.86 31.31
N ASN A 687 -10.92 -28.10 30.36
CA ASN A 687 -9.65 -28.45 29.70
C ASN A 687 -8.48 -28.61 30.67
N ARG A 688 -8.45 -27.84 31.77
CA ARG A 688 -7.38 -27.93 32.76
C ARG A 688 -7.51 -29.21 33.57
N ALA A 689 -8.70 -29.50 34.09
CA ALA A 689 -8.96 -30.69 34.90
C ALA A 689 -8.64 -31.98 34.13
N VAL A 690 -9.03 -32.07 32.87
CA VAL A 690 -8.75 -33.25 32.02
C VAL A 690 -7.27 -33.33 31.66
N ALA A 691 -6.61 -32.22 31.33
CA ALA A 691 -5.19 -32.20 30.98
C ALA A 691 -4.29 -32.58 32.17
N GLU A 692 -4.61 -32.10 33.37
CA GLU A 692 -3.88 -32.43 34.61
C GLU A 692 -4.09 -33.89 35.01
N TRP A 693 -5.32 -34.41 34.92
CA TRP A 693 -5.61 -35.82 35.14
C TRP A 693 -4.82 -36.71 34.16
N LEU A 694 -4.93 -36.48 32.84
CA LEU A 694 -4.22 -37.29 31.84
C LEU A 694 -2.71 -37.24 32.02
N SER A 695 -2.13 -36.08 32.34
CA SER A 695 -0.68 -35.96 32.59
C SER A 695 -0.26 -36.85 33.76
N THR A 696 -1.03 -36.83 34.85
CA THR A 696 -0.77 -37.65 36.04
C THR A 696 -0.90 -39.15 35.74
N GLN A 697 -1.90 -39.53 34.94
CA GLN A 697 -2.10 -40.92 34.54
C GLN A 697 -0.99 -41.40 33.60
N LEU A 698 -0.43 -40.56 32.73
CA LEU A 698 0.63 -40.94 31.79
C LEU A 698 2.03 -41.01 32.41
N GLU A 699 2.25 -40.34 33.54
CA GLU A 699 3.54 -40.34 34.26
C GLU A 699 3.67 -41.49 35.26
N THR A 700 2.56 -42.00 35.77
CA THR A 700 2.54 -43.03 36.83
C THR A 700 2.49 -44.43 36.23
N THR A 701 3.48 -45.29 36.51
CA THR A 701 3.61 -46.65 35.93
C THR A 701 2.49 -47.66 36.24
N SER A 702 1.62 -47.36 37.21
CA SER A 702 0.43 -48.13 37.61
C SER A 702 -0.80 -47.21 37.70
N SER A 703 -1.16 -46.59 36.57
CA SER A 703 -2.31 -45.70 36.47
C SER A 703 -3.50 -46.40 35.80
N THR A 704 -4.70 -45.86 36.01
CA THR A 704 -5.93 -46.40 35.41
C THR A 704 -5.84 -46.42 33.87
N VAL A 705 -5.25 -45.39 33.27
CA VAL A 705 -5.07 -45.30 31.80
C VAL A 705 -4.05 -46.33 31.30
N ILE A 706 -2.89 -46.45 31.96
CA ILE A 706 -1.83 -47.37 31.52
C ILE A 706 -2.23 -48.84 31.74
N GLU A 707 -2.91 -49.16 32.84
CA GLU A 707 -3.43 -50.51 33.08
C GLU A 707 -4.51 -50.88 32.06
N ASN A 708 -5.41 -49.96 31.73
CA ASN A 708 -6.41 -50.19 30.70
C ASN A 708 -5.78 -50.38 29.31
N ILE A 709 -4.73 -49.62 28.96
CA ILE A 709 -3.97 -49.83 27.72
C ILE A 709 -3.28 -51.19 27.73
N ARG A 710 -2.66 -51.61 28.83
CA ARG A 710 -2.04 -52.95 28.95
C ARG A 710 -3.06 -54.09 28.80
N CYS A 711 -4.26 -53.92 29.33
CA CYS A 711 -5.35 -54.87 29.12
C CYS A 711 -5.71 -54.98 27.63
N ILE A 712 -5.86 -53.84 26.93
CA ILE A 712 -6.12 -53.81 25.49
C ILE A 712 -4.98 -54.48 24.71
N GLN A 713 -3.71 -54.22 25.07
CA GLN A 713 -2.54 -54.88 24.47
C GLN A 713 -2.56 -56.40 24.64
N ARG A 714 -2.84 -56.87 25.86
CA ARG A 714 -2.87 -58.30 26.16
C ARG A 714 -3.98 -58.99 25.37
N ASP A 715 -5.15 -58.37 25.28
CA ASP A 715 -6.29 -58.93 24.55
C ASP A 715 -6.03 -58.95 23.04
N ALA A 716 -5.43 -57.89 22.49
CA ALA A 716 -5.02 -57.83 21.07
C ALA A 716 -3.94 -58.86 20.73
N LEU A 717 -2.91 -59.01 21.58
CA LEU A 717 -1.86 -60.02 21.39
C LEU A 717 -2.42 -61.44 21.48
N THR A 718 -3.37 -61.67 22.40
CA THR A 718 -4.04 -62.97 22.54
C THR A 718 -4.86 -63.29 21.29
N GLN A 719 -5.59 -62.32 20.73
CA GLN A 719 -6.32 -62.48 19.47
C GLN A 719 -5.40 -62.71 18.27
N GLN A 720 -4.26 -62.01 18.20
CA GLN A 720 -3.27 -62.21 17.13
C GLN A 720 -2.58 -63.57 17.21
N ILE A 721 -2.21 -64.02 18.40
CA ILE A 721 -1.61 -65.34 18.61
C ILE A 721 -2.65 -66.43 18.30
N GLN A 722 -3.91 -66.26 18.71
CA GLN A 722 -4.99 -67.19 18.35
C GLN A 722 -5.20 -67.24 16.84
N GLY A 723 -5.30 -66.08 16.17
CA GLY A 723 -5.42 -65.98 14.71
C GLY A 723 -4.28 -66.67 13.97
N PHE A 724 -3.04 -66.43 14.41
CA PHE A 724 -1.84 -67.02 13.82
C PHE A 724 -1.79 -68.54 13.94
N TYR A 725 -2.24 -69.12 15.06
CA TYR A 725 -2.32 -70.57 15.24
C TYR A 725 -3.49 -71.22 14.47
N THR A 726 -4.59 -70.50 14.24
CA THR A 726 -5.67 -70.96 13.33
C THR A 726 -5.22 -70.97 11.87
N ASP A 727 -4.43 -69.99 11.45
CA ASP A 727 -4.02 -69.85 10.06
C ASP A 727 -2.81 -70.74 9.70
N PHE A 728 -1.93 -71.06 10.67
CA PHE A 728 -0.70 -71.84 10.43
C PHE A 728 -0.36 -72.82 11.58
N PRO A 729 -0.91 -74.06 11.58
CA PRO A 729 -0.72 -75.01 12.68
C PRO A 729 0.68 -75.67 12.77
N SER A 730 1.59 -75.42 11.81
CA SER A 730 2.84 -76.18 11.66
C SER A 730 4.14 -75.35 11.77
N ALA A 731 4.08 -74.09 12.20
CA ALA A 731 5.27 -73.25 12.31
C ALA A 731 6.19 -73.67 13.49
N THR A 732 7.43 -74.08 13.20
CA THR A 732 8.46 -74.44 14.20
C THR A 732 9.35 -73.24 14.60
N PHE A 733 9.96 -73.38 15.79
CA PHE A 733 10.78 -72.39 16.53
C PHE A 733 11.94 -71.75 15.74
N ASP A 734 12.42 -72.38 14.67
CA ASP A 734 13.56 -71.89 13.87
C ASP A 734 13.22 -70.66 13.00
N SER A 735 11.94 -70.47 12.63
CA SER A 735 11.49 -69.26 11.92
C SER A 735 11.56 -68.00 12.78
N LEU A 736 11.60 -68.17 14.11
CA LEU A 736 11.62 -67.10 15.10
C LEU A 736 13.03 -66.51 15.32
N VAL A 737 14.09 -67.28 15.02
CA VAL A 737 15.48 -66.86 15.19
C VAL A 737 16.00 -66.06 13.98
N GLN A 738 15.50 -66.35 12.76
CA GLN A 738 15.88 -65.60 11.56
C GLN A 738 15.27 -64.20 11.50
N LEU A 739 14.12 -63.97 12.14
CA LEU A 739 13.45 -62.65 12.14
C LEU A 739 14.17 -61.62 13.05
N ILE A 740 14.98 -62.08 14.01
CA ILE A 740 15.67 -61.23 14.99
C ILE A 740 16.95 -60.60 14.41
N HIS A 741 17.50 -61.12 13.31
CA HIS A 741 18.78 -60.66 12.75
C HIS A 741 18.71 -59.65 11.58
N SER A 742 17.52 -59.31 11.05
CA SER A 742 17.41 -58.45 9.85
C SER A 742 16.70 -57.10 10.06
N GLY A 743 16.61 -56.61 11.30
CA GLY A 743 15.97 -55.33 11.62
C GLY A 743 16.90 -54.11 11.48
N MET A 744 17.44 -53.82 10.30
CA MET A 744 18.08 -52.51 10.01
C MET A 744 17.13 -51.62 9.18
N THR A 745 16.83 -50.45 9.73
CA THR A 745 15.82 -49.49 9.26
C THR A 745 16.21 -48.79 7.95
N HIS A 746 15.25 -48.66 7.02
CA HIS A 746 15.44 -48.11 5.66
C HIS A 746 15.96 -46.65 5.63
N SER A 747 15.75 -45.87 6.69
CA SER A 747 16.11 -44.44 6.74
C SER A 747 17.63 -44.20 6.77
N ASN A 748 18.41 -45.10 7.38
CA ASN A 748 19.87 -44.93 7.48
C ASN A 748 20.59 -45.12 6.13
N ARG A 749 20.03 -45.99 5.26
CA ARG A 749 20.57 -46.23 3.92
C ARG A 749 20.38 -45.03 2.98
N MET A 750 19.33 -44.24 3.19
CA MET A 750 19.07 -43.01 2.44
C MET A 750 20.00 -41.88 2.87
N TYR A 751 20.35 -41.80 4.15
CA TYR A 751 21.34 -40.86 4.69
C TYR A 751 22.76 -41.18 4.19
N GLU A 752 23.19 -42.45 4.26
CA GLU A 752 24.53 -42.87 3.76
C GLU A 752 24.71 -42.71 2.24
N LYS A 753 23.62 -42.67 1.47
CA LYS A 753 23.63 -42.40 0.02
C LYS A 753 23.49 -40.92 -0.33
N GLY A 754 23.41 -40.04 0.66
CA GLY A 754 23.29 -38.59 0.45
C GLY A 754 21.93 -38.15 -0.10
N CYS A 755 20.90 -38.99 -0.04
CA CYS A 755 19.55 -38.67 -0.52
C CYS A 755 18.76 -37.80 0.48
N ILE A 756 19.13 -37.84 1.75
CA ILE A 756 18.55 -37.03 2.84
C ILE A 756 19.68 -36.48 3.71
N THR A 757 19.47 -35.29 4.27
CA THR A 757 20.49 -34.54 5.02
C THR A 757 20.66 -34.98 6.47
N ASP A 758 19.63 -35.56 7.10
CA ASP A 758 19.70 -36.15 8.45
C ASP A 758 18.50 -37.08 8.72
N VAL A 759 18.63 -38.02 9.66
CA VAL A 759 17.54 -38.90 10.13
C VAL A 759 17.06 -38.42 11.49
N VAL A 760 15.97 -37.65 11.48
CA VAL A 760 15.43 -37.04 12.70
C VAL A 760 14.37 -37.94 13.32
N LEU A 761 14.63 -38.44 14.53
CA LEU A 761 13.64 -39.21 15.30
C LEU A 761 12.43 -38.33 15.63
N TRP A 762 11.21 -38.83 15.36
CA TRP A 762 9.97 -38.05 15.48
C TRP A 762 9.78 -37.38 16.86
N HIS A 763 10.10 -38.07 17.96
CA HIS A 763 9.99 -37.50 19.31
C HIS A 763 11.00 -36.36 19.59
N LYS A 764 12.08 -36.24 18.80
CA LYS A 764 13.07 -35.15 18.85
C LYS A 764 12.88 -34.13 17.72
N SER A 765 11.98 -34.37 16.76
CA SER A 765 11.85 -33.56 15.55
C SER A 765 11.53 -32.10 15.85
N ARG A 766 10.62 -31.84 16.79
CA ARG A 766 10.28 -30.48 17.19
C ARG A 766 11.47 -29.72 17.76
N LEU A 767 12.28 -30.37 18.61
CA LEU A 767 13.45 -29.74 19.21
C LEU A 767 14.56 -29.54 18.17
N TYR A 768 14.76 -30.52 17.29
CA TYR A 768 15.71 -30.46 16.18
C TYR A 768 15.38 -29.32 15.22
N PHE A 769 14.14 -29.25 14.70
CA PHE A 769 13.71 -28.20 13.78
C PHE A 769 13.66 -26.82 14.43
N TYR A 770 13.32 -26.72 15.71
CA TYR A 770 13.37 -25.46 16.45
C TYR A 770 14.78 -24.87 16.45
N TRP A 771 15.78 -25.65 16.85
CA TRP A 771 17.16 -25.17 16.91
C TRP A 771 17.79 -24.99 15.53
N HIS A 772 17.43 -25.86 14.58
CA HIS A 772 17.90 -25.74 13.20
C HIS A 772 17.37 -24.46 12.53
N LEU A 773 16.07 -24.17 12.69
CA LEU A 773 15.48 -22.94 12.16
C LEU A 773 16.04 -21.70 12.86
N ARG A 774 16.19 -21.74 14.18
CA ARG A 774 16.75 -20.62 14.95
C ARG A 774 18.21 -20.32 14.55
N ARG A 775 19.02 -21.36 14.32
CA ARG A 775 20.35 -21.23 13.75
C ARG A 775 20.29 -20.59 12.37
N ALA A 776 19.49 -21.13 11.45
CA ALA A 776 19.39 -20.63 10.08
C ALA A 776 18.96 -19.16 10.01
N LEU A 777 18.00 -18.74 10.84
CA LEU A 777 17.56 -17.34 10.93
C LEU A 777 18.67 -16.41 11.43
N ASN A 778 19.39 -16.82 12.47
CA ASN A 778 20.50 -16.04 13.01
C ASN A 778 21.68 -15.99 12.03
N GLU A 779 22.00 -17.09 11.36
CA GLU A 779 23.04 -17.14 10.33
C GLU A 779 22.67 -16.25 9.15
N ASN A 780 21.44 -16.36 8.63
CA ASN A 780 20.97 -15.53 7.51
C ASN A 780 20.99 -14.04 7.86
N ARG A 781 20.59 -13.66 9.06
CA ARG A 781 20.70 -12.26 9.52
C ARG A 781 22.15 -11.74 9.44
N VAL A 782 23.13 -12.54 9.90
CA VAL A 782 24.55 -12.16 9.83
C VAL A 782 25.06 -12.16 8.39
N ILE A 783 24.61 -13.10 7.56
CA ILE A 783 24.98 -13.17 6.13
C ILE A 783 24.45 -11.94 5.39
N ASP A 784 23.18 -11.57 5.60
CA ASP A 784 22.54 -10.42 4.99
C ASP A 784 23.27 -9.12 5.38
N GLU A 785 23.66 -8.99 6.66
CA GLU A 785 24.48 -7.86 7.13
C GLU A 785 25.85 -7.82 6.41
N ILE A 786 26.55 -8.96 6.28
CA ILE A 786 27.83 -9.05 5.56
C ILE A 786 27.68 -8.72 4.07
N GLN A 787 26.63 -9.21 3.42
CA GLN A 787 26.36 -9.00 2.00
C GLN A 787 25.95 -7.56 1.69
N ALA A 788 25.23 -6.90 2.60
CA ALA A 788 24.90 -5.48 2.47
C ALA A 788 26.16 -4.58 2.46
N ILE A 789 27.24 -5.02 3.11
CA ILE A 789 28.50 -4.26 3.23
C ILE A 789 29.43 -4.53 2.06
N VAL A 790 29.60 -5.80 1.67
CA VAL A 790 30.52 -6.22 0.60
C VAL A 790 29.71 -6.75 -0.58
N GLN A 791 29.43 -5.88 -1.55
CA GLN A 791 28.79 -6.28 -2.80
C GLN A 791 29.68 -7.32 -3.51
N ASN A 792 29.09 -8.48 -3.88
CA ASN A 792 29.71 -9.66 -4.53
C ASN A 792 30.26 -10.79 -3.63
N LYS A 793 30.02 -10.82 -2.32
CA LYS A 793 30.38 -12.02 -1.53
C LYS A 793 29.36 -13.16 -1.64
N ASN A 794 29.86 -14.33 -2.02
CA ASN A 794 29.07 -15.56 -2.14
C ASN A 794 28.63 -16.06 -0.74
N GLU A 795 27.40 -16.55 -0.62
CA GLU A 795 26.80 -17.02 0.66
C GLU A 795 27.68 -18.05 1.39
N LEU A 796 28.38 -18.89 0.62
CA LEU A 796 29.30 -19.91 1.12
C LEU A 796 30.50 -19.32 1.89
N GLU A 797 31.00 -18.17 1.46
CA GLU A 797 32.13 -17.50 2.11
C GLU A 797 31.69 -16.85 3.42
N ALA A 798 30.51 -16.23 3.44
CA ALA A 798 29.94 -15.65 4.66
C ALA A 798 29.69 -16.74 5.72
N LYS A 799 29.13 -17.90 5.34
CA LYS A 799 28.99 -19.06 6.24
C LYS A 799 30.33 -19.56 6.77
N SER A 800 31.36 -19.58 5.92
CA SER A 800 32.73 -19.98 6.32
C SER A 800 33.36 -18.99 7.31
N MET A 801 33.06 -17.69 7.18
CA MET A 801 33.51 -16.65 8.12
C MET A 801 32.84 -16.81 9.49
N ILE A 802 31.52 -17.03 9.53
CA ILE A 802 30.78 -17.26 10.78
C ILE A 802 31.33 -18.49 11.51
N ARG A 803 31.60 -19.58 10.78
CA ARG A 803 32.23 -20.78 11.34
C ARG A 803 33.60 -20.48 11.95
N ARG A 804 34.41 -19.66 11.30
CA ARG A 804 35.73 -19.25 11.81
C ARG A 804 35.59 -18.45 13.10
N TRP A 805 34.69 -17.48 13.14
CA TRP A 805 34.43 -16.66 14.32
C TRP A 805 33.92 -17.48 15.51
N PHE A 806 33.09 -18.49 15.24
CA PHE A 806 32.66 -19.45 16.26
C PHE A 806 33.86 -20.19 16.86
N ILE A 807 34.75 -20.71 16.02
CA ILE A 807 35.93 -21.46 16.47
C ILE A 807 36.93 -20.55 17.21
N GLU A 808 37.12 -19.31 16.76
CA GLU A 808 37.97 -18.33 17.43
C GLU A 808 37.44 -17.96 18.82
N HIS A 809 36.11 -17.80 18.95
CA HIS A 809 35.48 -17.45 20.22
C HIS A 809 35.39 -18.64 21.19
N CYS A 810 34.98 -19.82 20.71
CA CYS A 810 34.76 -21.01 21.54
C CYS A 810 36.03 -21.87 21.73
N GLY A 811 37.10 -21.62 20.97
CA GLY A 811 38.35 -22.36 20.99
C GLY A 811 38.37 -23.60 20.09
N GLN A 812 39.54 -23.95 19.54
CA GLN A 812 39.71 -25.08 18.60
C GLN A 812 39.24 -26.43 19.17
N HIS A 813 39.36 -26.64 20.49
CA HIS A 813 38.91 -27.87 21.15
C HIS A 813 37.38 -28.08 21.07
N ASN A 814 36.61 -27.01 20.83
CA ASN A 814 35.14 -27.03 20.75
C ASN A 814 34.60 -26.98 19.32
N GLN A 815 35.44 -27.19 18.30
CA GLN A 815 35.03 -27.13 16.89
C GLN A 815 33.87 -28.08 16.55
N HIS A 816 33.78 -29.24 17.22
CA HIS A 816 32.71 -30.23 17.02
C HIS A 816 31.31 -29.67 17.35
N LEU A 817 31.21 -28.64 18.20
CA LEU A 817 29.94 -28.00 18.54
C LEU A 817 29.35 -27.17 17.40
N TRP A 818 30.13 -26.88 16.35
CA TRP A 818 29.60 -26.20 15.16
C TRP A 818 28.52 -27.02 14.43
N ASP A 819 28.57 -28.34 14.55
CA ASP A 819 27.59 -29.24 13.93
C ASP A 819 26.34 -29.42 14.81
N ASP A 820 26.36 -28.93 16.07
CA ASP A 820 25.19 -28.87 16.94
C ASP A 820 24.38 -27.57 16.71
N ASN A 821 23.18 -27.73 16.15
CA ASN A 821 22.27 -26.62 15.87
C ASN A 821 21.94 -25.78 17.10
N ARG A 822 21.85 -26.38 18.30
CA ARG A 822 21.52 -25.66 19.52
C ARG A 822 22.69 -24.79 19.98
N ALA A 823 23.89 -25.36 20.04
CA ALA A 823 25.07 -24.66 20.49
C ALA A 823 25.37 -23.42 19.63
N VAL A 824 25.25 -23.55 18.30
CA VAL A 824 25.47 -22.43 17.37
C VAL A 824 24.35 -21.39 17.45
N ALA A 825 23.09 -21.82 17.56
CA ALA A 825 21.95 -20.90 17.67
C ALA A 825 22.00 -20.06 18.95
N GLU A 826 22.30 -20.69 20.09
CA GLU A 826 22.45 -20.01 21.38
C GLU A 826 23.63 -19.04 21.33
N TRP A 827 24.81 -19.46 20.82
CA TRP A 827 25.96 -18.57 20.66
C TRP A 827 25.65 -17.35 19.78
N LEU A 828 25.10 -17.55 18.58
CA LEU A 828 24.76 -16.43 17.67
C LEU A 828 23.74 -15.48 18.30
N SER A 829 22.70 -15.98 18.96
CA SER A 829 21.72 -15.13 19.65
C SER A 829 22.40 -14.28 20.72
N THR A 830 23.30 -14.86 21.53
CA THR A 830 24.05 -14.09 22.53
C THR A 830 24.97 -13.06 21.89
N GLN A 831 25.67 -13.40 20.80
CA GLN A 831 26.54 -12.47 20.10
C GLN A 831 25.77 -11.34 19.41
N LEU A 832 24.51 -11.54 19.00
CA LEU A 832 23.71 -10.49 18.36
C LEU A 832 23.03 -9.53 19.36
N GLU A 833 22.91 -9.92 20.62
CA GLU A 833 22.23 -9.13 21.66
C GLU A 833 23.20 -8.40 22.61
N THR A 834 24.44 -8.89 22.76
CA THR A 834 25.38 -8.37 23.77
C THR A 834 26.24 -7.21 23.23
N THR A 835 26.54 -6.23 24.08
CA THR A 835 27.40 -5.06 23.76
C THR A 835 28.88 -5.40 23.55
N SER A 836 29.36 -6.53 24.09
CA SER A 836 30.72 -7.06 23.88
C SER A 836 30.65 -8.31 22.99
N SER A 837 30.41 -8.11 21.69
CA SER A 837 30.21 -9.18 20.71
C SER A 837 31.36 -9.28 19.71
N THR A 838 31.94 -10.46 19.61
CA THR A 838 33.00 -10.77 18.65
C THR A 838 32.46 -10.75 17.21
N VAL A 839 31.21 -11.16 17.00
CA VAL A 839 30.57 -11.15 15.66
C VAL A 839 30.31 -9.72 15.19
N ILE A 840 29.73 -8.87 16.04
CA ILE A 840 29.44 -7.46 15.69
C ILE A 840 30.75 -6.69 15.48
N GLU A 841 31.77 -6.93 16.31
CA GLU A 841 33.09 -6.30 16.14
C GLU A 841 33.75 -6.71 14.82
N ASN A 842 33.68 -7.99 14.45
CA ASN A 842 34.19 -8.48 13.16
C ASN A 842 33.41 -7.88 11.98
N ILE A 843 32.09 -7.73 12.07
CA ILE A 843 31.28 -7.04 11.05
C ILE A 843 31.71 -5.58 10.91
N ARG A 844 31.96 -4.86 12.03
CA ARG A 844 32.49 -3.48 11.99
C ARG A 844 33.88 -3.40 11.37
N CYS A 845 34.74 -4.38 11.61
CA CYS A 845 36.04 -4.46 10.94
C CYS A 845 35.87 -4.61 9.42
N ILE A 846 34.95 -5.48 8.97
CA ILE A 846 34.64 -5.62 7.53
C ILE A 846 34.11 -4.32 6.95
N GLN A 847 33.22 -3.61 7.65
CA GLN A 847 32.72 -2.30 7.23
C GLN A 847 33.85 -1.28 7.07
N ARG A 848 34.76 -1.23 8.05
CA ARG A 848 35.90 -0.33 8.01
C ARG A 848 36.82 -0.63 6.83
N ASP A 849 37.10 -1.90 6.58
CA ASP A 849 37.97 -2.32 5.48
C ASP A 849 37.32 -2.04 4.11
N ALA A 850 36.01 -2.28 3.98
CA ALA A 850 35.24 -1.95 2.77
C ALA A 850 35.21 -0.44 2.49
N LEU A 851 34.98 0.39 3.52
CA LEU A 851 35.07 1.86 3.42
C LEU A 851 36.48 2.30 3.05
N THR A 852 37.51 1.67 3.62
CA THR A 852 38.90 1.97 3.29
C THR A 852 39.21 1.67 1.82
N GLN A 853 38.73 0.54 1.30
CA GLN A 853 38.86 0.19 -0.12
C GLN A 853 38.10 1.16 -1.03
N GLN A 854 36.89 1.58 -0.66
CA GLN A 854 36.14 2.59 -1.41
C GLN A 854 36.90 3.92 -1.46
N ILE A 855 37.41 4.38 -0.32
CA ILE A 855 38.23 5.59 -0.22
C ILE A 855 39.51 5.47 -1.08
N GLN A 856 40.18 4.33 -1.07
CA GLN A 856 41.33 4.06 -1.95
C GLN A 856 40.95 4.08 -3.44
N GLY A 857 39.78 3.53 -3.79
CA GLY A 857 39.22 3.63 -5.14
C GLY A 857 39.01 5.08 -5.57
N PHE A 858 38.34 5.89 -4.73
CA PHE A 858 38.16 7.32 -4.99
C PHE A 858 39.47 8.09 -5.15
N TYR A 859 40.51 7.77 -4.37
CA TYR A 859 41.83 8.38 -4.55
C TYR A 859 42.56 7.94 -5.82
N THR A 860 42.27 6.72 -6.30
CA THR A 860 42.81 6.21 -7.57
C THR A 860 42.12 6.88 -8.76
N ASP A 861 40.80 7.05 -8.69
CA ASP A 861 39.98 7.64 -9.74
C ASP A 861 40.12 9.18 -9.81
N PHE A 862 40.37 9.84 -8.67
CA PHE A 862 40.49 11.29 -8.56
C PHE A 862 41.72 11.74 -7.74
N PRO A 863 42.95 11.61 -8.29
CA PRO A 863 44.18 11.90 -7.56
C PRO A 863 44.30 13.35 -7.06
N SER A 864 43.69 14.32 -7.77
CA SER A 864 43.72 15.74 -7.43
C SER A 864 42.96 16.08 -6.14
N ALA A 865 41.94 15.30 -5.77
CA ALA A 865 41.14 15.51 -4.57
C ALA A 865 41.85 15.03 -3.28
N THR A 866 42.97 14.32 -3.42
CA THR A 866 43.70 13.69 -2.30
C THR A 866 44.23 14.73 -1.31
N PHE A 867 44.84 15.79 -1.82
CA PHE A 867 45.48 16.81 -0.99
C PHE A 867 44.45 17.63 -0.20
N ASP A 868 43.39 18.09 -0.87
CA ASP A 868 42.32 18.87 -0.25
C ASP A 868 41.57 18.07 0.81
N SER A 869 41.31 16.78 0.55
CA SER A 869 40.71 15.86 1.53
C SER A 869 41.58 15.67 2.76
N LEU A 870 42.91 15.57 2.58
CA LEU A 870 43.89 15.45 3.67
C LEU A 870 43.94 16.72 4.52
N VAL A 871 43.94 17.89 3.88
CA VAL A 871 43.89 19.19 4.57
C VAL A 871 42.61 19.32 5.39
N GLN A 872 41.47 18.92 4.83
CA GLN A 872 40.18 18.98 5.51
C GLN A 872 40.11 18.00 6.71
N LEU A 873 40.65 16.78 6.56
CA LEU A 873 40.75 15.80 7.66
C LEU A 873 41.65 16.30 8.80
N ILE A 874 42.78 16.93 8.47
CA ILE A 874 43.68 17.55 9.45
C ILE A 874 42.95 18.66 10.22
N HIS A 875 42.13 19.46 9.53
CA HIS A 875 41.42 20.60 10.14
C HIS A 875 40.22 20.20 10.99
N SER A 876 39.46 19.17 10.58
CA SER A 876 38.14 18.86 11.15
C SER A 876 38.08 17.69 12.13
N GLY A 877 39.06 16.76 12.13
CA GLY A 877 38.89 15.50 12.87
C GLY A 877 40.12 14.89 13.54
N MET A 878 41.35 15.29 13.20
CA MET A 878 42.55 14.65 13.77
C MET A 878 42.97 15.25 15.12
N THR A 879 43.30 14.38 16.08
CA THR A 879 43.88 14.77 17.38
C THR A 879 45.34 15.22 17.24
N ARG A 880 45.85 15.98 18.22
CA ARG A 880 47.24 16.50 18.20
C ARG A 880 48.30 15.38 18.09
N GLN A 881 48.06 14.22 18.70
CA GLN A 881 48.92 13.04 18.61
C GLN A 881 48.96 12.51 17.17
N GLN A 882 47.80 12.27 16.56
CA GLN A 882 47.68 11.76 15.19
C GLN A 882 48.28 12.70 14.13
N ARG A 883 48.18 14.03 14.34
CA ARG A 883 48.85 15.01 13.47
C ARG A 883 50.37 14.90 13.57
N THR A 884 50.89 14.63 14.76
CA THR A 884 52.33 14.48 15.00
C THR A 884 52.86 13.18 14.38
N ASP A 885 52.10 12.09 14.48
CA ASP A 885 52.44 10.80 13.87
C ASP A 885 52.37 10.85 12.34
N LEU A 886 51.37 11.52 11.78
CA LEU A 886 51.25 11.77 10.33
C LEU A 886 52.44 12.59 9.82
N LEU A 887 52.81 13.67 10.52
CA LEU A 887 53.97 14.48 10.18
C LEU A 887 55.27 13.66 10.23
N ALA A 888 55.45 12.83 11.27
CA ALA A 888 56.62 11.96 11.38
C ALA A 888 56.69 10.92 10.25
N THR A 889 55.53 10.41 9.80
CA THR A 889 55.43 9.44 8.69
C THR A 889 55.67 10.10 7.33
N LEU A 890 55.17 11.32 7.11
CA LEU A 890 55.46 12.09 5.90
C LEU A 890 56.95 12.47 5.82
N VAL A 891 57.55 12.85 6.95
CA VAL A 891 59.00 13.14 7.04
C VAL A 891 59.84 11.88 6.82
N SER A 892 59.39 10.70 7.26
CA SER A 892 60.11 9.44 7.03
C SER A 892 59.98 8.95 5.58
N LEU A 893 58.85 9.21 4.92
CA LEU A 893 58.65 8.95 3.50
C LEU A 893 59.51 9.88 2.62
N ASP A 894 59.63 11.15 2.99
CA ASP A 894 60.52 12.13 2.33
C ASP A 894 62.03 11.82 2.58
N ALA A 895 62.34 11.04 3.61
CA ALA A 895 63.68 10.53 3.87
C ALA A 895 64.03 9.24 3.07
N GLN A 896 63.03 8.57 2.48
CA GLN A 896 63.19 7.32 1.71
C GLN A 896 63.28 7.53 0.18
N THR A 897 63.02 8.73 -0.32
CA THR A 897 63.34 9.12 -1.69
C THR A 897 64.88 9.15 -1.88
N PRO A 898 65.46 8.35 -2.78
CA PRO A 898 66.90 8.30 -2.94
C PRO A 898 67.41 9.66 -3.44
N LYS A 899 68.24 10.31 -2.61
CA LYS A 899 69.04 11.47 -3.02
C LYS A 899 69.83 11.10 -4.26
N SER A 900 69.64 11.88 -5.32
CA SER A 900 70.54 11.90 -6.47
C SER A 900 71.99 12.04 -6.00
N PRO A 901 72.94 11.26 -6.54
CA PRO A 901 74.33 11.33 -6.10
C PRO A 901 74.95 12.65 -6.53
N GLN A 902 75.51 13.37 -5.54
CA GLN A 902 76.40 14.51 -5.77
C GLN A 902 77.59 14.03 -6.61
N MET A 903 77.72 14.59 -7.81
CA MET A 903 78.94 14.50 -8.62
C MET A 903 80.09 15.16 -7.87
N THR A 904 81.06 14.35 -7.46
CA THR A 904 82.42 14.81 -7.20
C THR A 904 83.18 14.79 -8.53
N ALA A 905 83.80 15.92 -8.84
CA ALA A 905 84.64 16.08 -10.01
C ALA A 905 85.94 15.28 -9.87
N SER A 906 86.31 14.50 -10.90
CA SER A 906 87.60 14.64 -11.59
C SER A 906 87.83 13.52 -12.63
N SER A 907 88.04 13.97 -13.87
CA SER A 907 88.96 13.46 -14.91
C SER A 907 89.11 11.95 -15.13
N ALA A 908 88.77 11.46 -16.32
CA ALA A 908 89.68 11.39 -17.46
C ALA A 908 89.13 10.51 -18.60
N ASP A 909 89.18 11.05 -19.82
CA ASP A 909 89.43 10.41 -21.12
C ASP A 909 88.83 9.04 -21.45
N SER A 910 87.98 9.01 -22.49
CA SER A 910 88.35 8.68 -23.89
C SER A 910 87.18 8.05 -24.67
N SER A 911 87.03 8.47 -25.94
CA SER A 911 86.52 7.75 -27.15
C SER A 911 85.32 6.79 -26.99
N GLU A 912 84.24 6.82 -27.76
CA GLU A 912 84.15 7.00 -29.23
C GLU A 912 82.66 7.08 -29.66
N SER A 913 82.43 7.89 -30.70
CA SER A 913 81.31 8.01 -31.67
C SER A 913 80.19 6.95 -31.80
N VAL A 914 78.96 7.42 -32.10
CA VAL A 914 78.09 7.17 -33.30
C VAL A 914 76.63 7.53 -32.90
N ASP A 915 76.11 8.73 -33.24
CA ASP A 915 75.23 9.08 -34.40
C ASP A 915 73.89 8.30 -34.48
N ILE A 916 72.69 8.83 -34.78
CA ILE A 916 72.10 10.13 -35.12
C ILE A 916 70.55 9.91 -35.23
N LYS A 917 69.75 11.01 -35.20
CA LYS A 917 68.31 11.22 -35.58
C LYS A 917 67.27 11.16 -34.44
N SER A 918 66.68 12.28 -33.96
CA SER A 918 65.76 13.29 -34.58
C SER A 918 64.44 12.65 -35.05
N GLU A 919 63.22 13.14 -34.77
CA GLU A 919 62.62 14.49 -34.71
C GLU A 919 61.43 14.45 -33.72
N GLU A 920 61.24 15.40 -32.80
CA GLU A 920 60.45 16.65 -32.96
C GLU A 920 59.05 16.50 -33.59
N THR A 921 57.98 16.68 -32.81
CA THR A 921 56.99 17.74 -33.09
C THR A 921 56.15 18.11 -31.86
N VAL A 922 56.02 19.41 -31.67
CA VAL A 922 55.28 20.18 -30.66
C VAL A 922 53.84 20.45 -31.15
N LEU A 923 52.90 20.71 -30.22
CA LEU A 923 51.87 21.79 -30.20
C LEU A 923 50.80 21.45 -29.12
N LYS A 924 50.75 22.22 -28.01
CA LYS A 924 49.85 23.38 -27.71
C LYS A 924 48.42 22.96 -27.35
N GLU A 925 48.03 23.10 -26.08
CA GLU A 925 47.21 24.21 -25.52
C GLU A 925 45.77 24.22 -26.06
N GLU A 926 44.80 23.88 -25.21
CA GLU A 926 43.51 24.59 -25.10
C GLU A 926 42.78 24.19 -23.81
N GLU A 927 41.97 25.14 -23.32
CA GLU A 927 41.25 25.24 -22.05
C GLU A 927 40.25 24.12 -21.75
N ILE A 928 40.04 23.82 -20.45
CA ILE A 928 38.84 24.11 -19.62
C ILE A 928 39.14 23.72 -18.17
#